data_AF-A0AAN8F883-F1
#
_entry.id   AF-A0AAN8F883-F1
#
_cell.length_a   1.000
_cell.length_b   1.000
_cell.length_c   1.000
_cell.angle_alpha   90.00
_cell.angle_beta   90.00
_cell.angle_gamma   90.00
#
_symmetry.space_group_name_H-M   'P 1'
#
loop_
_entity.id
_entity.type
_entity.pdbx_description
1 polymer ?
#
loop_
_entity_poly.entity_id
_entity_poly.type
_entity_poly.pdbx_seq_one_letter_code
_entity_poly.pdbx_strand_id
1 'polypeptide(L)'
;MSQASTPHKPRKKKRQLVRSNTLTDIAKLEPGSDTINPEFNLVSFLLPARGKSQWISIPLILIFTGLFRWTVGVWGYSGQGVPPMHGDFEAQRHWMEVTQHTPVSMWYFYDLPYWGLDYPPLTAYHSWICGKIGTLINPEWFALFTSRGYESQDLKVYMRATVIISEYFVYVAALIIFIRHYSRSQGIGTTAANTVLVAILMQPATMLIDHGHFQYNTVMLGFVIASLSSIYANRPLWSCIYFVLALGFKQMALYYAPAIFAYLLGSCLTPRLRIGRLLAIAIITILAFAAVLAPLTAGTLYDLYRAFDLPYRPPPPFLAQRRISLDPSTPLGAITLQLFQTIHRIFPFARGLFEDKVANFWCTLHTFYKLHNLEPYIQLPRLSAYFTFMSILPSMAVTLSNPKPSLLPYAFASSAFGFFLFSFQVHEKSILLPLLPLTLLLCSKKGLSKEYRAWVGFANALAVFTMFPLLRRDGLRTPYTVLSLLWAWLLGLPPLSASCYYDPDLPNVPGRPLAPDELRTPTKIFHWWFYAVMGFWHLLAAFAEPPETKPDLWVVVNACVGCAGFAVCYGWCTWKLVLESGLLDEYFEYTEKYLEGLMGGDGDAADGKDNENDDTIVVQSPGGEKAVAKGRGKGGKKRR
;
A
#
# COMPACT_ATOMS: atom_id res chain seq x y z
N MET A 1 -78.14 -5.46 -19.15
CA MET A 1 -76.89 -4.67 -19.18
C MET A 1 -76.44 -4.45 -17.74
N SER A 2 -75.56 -5.30 -17.21
CA SER A 2 -74.88 -5.04 -15.94
C SER A 2 -73.38 -4.93 -16.23
N GLN A 3 -72.79 -3.81 -15.84
CA GLN A 3 -71.38 -3.50 -16.01
C GLN A 3 -70.55 -4.29 -15.00
N ALA A 4 -69.55 -5.02 -15.49
CA ALA A 4 -68.57 -5.71 -14.67
C ALA A 4 -67.61 -4.70 -14.03
N SER A 5 -67.37 -4.88 -12.73
CA SER A 5 -66.42 -4.12 -11.92
C SER A 5 -64.97 -4.46 -12.29
N THR A 6 -64.16 -3.44 -12.56
CA THR A 6 -62.71 -3.57 -12.76
C THR A 6 -61.97 -3.78 -11.43
N PRO A 7 -61.00 -4.71 -11.35
CA PRO A 7 -60.25 -4.95 -10.12
C PRO A 7 -59.23 -3.84 -9.88
N HIS A 8 -59.32 -3.22 -8.70
CA HIS A 8 -58.42 -2.18 -8.22
C HIS A 8 -57.00 -2.78 -8.05
N LYS A 9 -56.07 -2.45 -8.95
CA LYS A 9 -54.64 -2.75 -8.71
C LYS A 9 -54.16 -1.92 -7.51
N PRO A 10 -53.49 -2.53 -6.51
CA PRO A 10 -52.95 -1.78 -5.39
C PRO A 10 -51.84 -0.86 -5.91
N ARG A 11 -52.01 0.44 -5.67
CA ARG A 11 -51.00 1.48 -5.91
C ARG A 11 -49.70 1.03 -5.24
N LYS A 12 -48.67 0.68 -6.03
CA LYS A 12 -47.33 0.41 -5.52
C LYS A 12 -46.95 1.55 -4.58
N LYS A 13 -46.86 1.29 -3.27
CA LYS A 13 -46.24 2.21 -2.33
C LYS A 13 -44.90 2.60 -2.93
N LYS A 14 -44.67 3.91 -3.17
CA LYS A 14 -43.34 4.43 -3.50
C LYS A 14 -42.41 3.83 -2.45
N ARG A 15 -41.48 3.01 -2.92
CA ARG A 15 -40.46 2.39 -2.08
C ARG A 15 -39.64 3.58 -1.57
N GLN A 16 -39.91 4.06 -0.35
CA GLN A 16 -39.04 4.99 0.35
C GLN A 16 -37.64 4.42 0.20
N LEU A 17 -36.74 5.16 -0.44
CA LEU A 17 -35.35 4.77 -0.58
C LEU A 17 -34.83 4.63 0.85
N VAL A 18 -34.75 3.39 1.33
CA VAL A 18 -34.19 3.06 2.63
C VAL A 18 -32.79 3.66 2.64
N ARG A 19 -32.56 4.60 3.57
CA ARG A 19 -31.25 5.18 3.90
C ARG A 19 -30.25 4.04 4.02
N SER A 20 -29.46 3.83 2.98
CA SER A 20 -28.24 3.04 3.10
C SER A 20 -27.19 3.98 3.65
N ASN A 21 -26.60 3.66 4.80
CA ASN A 21 -25.51 4.44 5.42
C ASN A 21 -24.27 4.62 4.51
N THR A 22 -24.27 4.05 3.30
CA THR A 22 -23.24 4.19 2.28
C THR A 22 -23.54 5.20 1.19
N LEU A 23 -24.75 5.77 1.18
CA LEU A 23 -25.13 6.84 0.26
C LEU A 23 -24.68 8.22 0.78
N THR A 24 -24.49 8.37 2.09
CA THR A 24 -24.16 9.65 2.76
C THR A 24 -22.79 10.20 2.35
N ASP A 25 -21.81 9.34 2.13
CA ASP A 25 -20.43 9.77 1.85
C ASP A 25 -20.19 10.14 0.37
N ILE A 26 -21.19 9.91 -0.48
CA ILE A 26 -21.07 9.98 -1.94
C ILE A 26 -22.05 11.00 -2.52
N ALA A 27 -23.19 11.20 -1.89
CA ALA A 27 -24.16 12.18 -2.34
C ALA A 27 -24.90 12.84 -1.17
N LYS A 28 -25.11 14.14 -1.33
CA LYS A 28 -26.07 14.90 -0.53
C LYS A 28 -27.47 14.71 -1.12
N LEU A 29 -28.45 14.48 -0.24
CA LEU A 29 -29.87 14.49 -0.58
C LEU A 29 -30.45 15.82 -0.08
N GLU A 30 -31.09 16.58 -0.95
CA GLU A 30 -31.80 17.79 -0.56
C GLU A 30 -33.02 17.44 0.30
N PRO A 31 -33.29 18.15 1.40
CA PRO A 31 -34.50 17.96 2.19
C PRO A 31 -35.75 18.24 1.33
N GLY A 32 -36.50 17.19 1.00
CA GLY A 32 -37.78 17.30 0.28
C GLY A 32 -37.71 17.10 -1.24
N SER A 33 -36.54 16.83 -1.82
CA SER A 33 -36.40 16.46 -3.23
C SER A 33 -35.69 15.09 -3.39
N ASP A 34 -36.02 14.36 -4.46
CA ASP A 34 -35.35 13.10 -4.81
C ASP A 34 -34.03 13.34 -5.60
N THR A 35 -33.52 14.59 -5.65
CA THR A 35 -32.29 14.93 -6.39
C THR A 35 -31.05 14.50 -5.60
N ILE A 36 -30.05 13.98 -6.32
CA ILE A 36 -28.84 13.38 -5.75
C ILE A 36 -27.67 14.26 -6.19
N ASN A 37 -27.18 15.09 -5.27
CA ASN A 37 -26.04 15.97 -5.53
C ASN A 37 -24.73 15.25 -5.16
N PRO A 38 -23.79 15.06 -6.11
CA PRO A 38 -22.55 14.34 -5.83
C PRO A 38 -21.66 15.14 -4.86
N GLU A 39 -21.05 14.46 -3.90
CA GLU A 39 -20.23 15.10 -2.85
C GLU A 39 -18.88 15.64 -3.39
N PHE A 40 -18.35 15.02 -4.45
CA PHE A 40 -17.09 15.42 -5.09
C PHE A 40 -17.00 14.98 -6.56
N ASN A 41 -16.03 15.53 -7.30
CA ASN A 41 -15.96 15.45 -8.76
C ASN A 41 -15.86 14.02 -9.32
N LEU A 42 -15.12 13.12 -8.66
CA LEU A 42 -15.05 11.74 -9.13
C LEU A 42 -16.42 11.03 -9.05
N VAL A 43 -17.23 11.35 -8.04
CA VAL A 43 -18.60 10.82 -7.96
C VAL A 43 -19.45 11.40 -9.08
N SER A 44 -19.36 12.71 -9.34
CA SER A 44 -20.14 13.33 -10.42
C SER A 44 -19.82 12.70 -11.77
N PHE A 45 -18.54 12.42 -12.03
CA PHE A 45 -18.09 11.73 -13.24
C PHE A 45 -18.63 10.30 -13.38
N LEU A 46 -18.73 9.56 -12.27
CA LEU A 46 -19.22 8.18 -12.26
C LEU A 46 -20.73 8.05 -12.06
N LEU A 47 -21.43 9.14 -11.76
CA LEU A 47 -22.87 9.16 -11.52
C LEU A 47 -23.69 8.58 -12.69
N PRO A 48 -23.37 8.86 -13.97
CA PRO A 48 -24.06 8.25 -15.11
C PRO A 48 -23.94 6.71 -15.17
N ALA A 49 -22.88 6.14 -14.56
CA ALA A 49 -22.65 4.70 -14.48
C ALA A 49 -23.35 4.04 -13.27
N ARG A 50 -24.06 4.81 -12.43
CA ARG A 50 -24.78 4.28 -11.27
C ARG A 50 -25.85 3.27 -11.68
N GLY A 51 -25.89 2.14 -10.97
CA GLY A 51 -26.86 1.07 -11.23
C GLY A 51 -26.60 0.26 -12.50
N LYS A 52 -25.53 0.56 -13.26
CA LYS A 52 -25.12 -0.24 -14.41
C LYS A 52 -24.44 -1.53 -13.96
N SER A 53 -24.44 -2.51 -14.85
CA SER A 53 -23.77 -3.79 -14.62
C SER A 53 -22.27 -3.60 -14.39
N GLN A 54 -21.70 -4.37 -13.45
CA GLN A 54 -20.27 -4.41 -13.21
C GLN A 54 -19.50 -4.96 -14.44
N TRP A 55 -20.15 -5.78 -15.26
CA TRP A 55 -19.61 -6.27 -16.54
C TRP A 55 -19.39 -5.17 -17.58
N ILE A 56 -20.01 -4.01 -17.41
CA ILE A 56 -19.81 -2.84 -18.27
C ILE A 56 -18.92 -1.82 -17.56
N SER A 57 -19.20 -1.55 -16.28
CA SER A 57 -18.52 -0.50 -15.52
C SER A 57 -17.03 -0.79 -15.34
N ILE A 58 -16.66 -2.04 -15.01
CA ILE A 58 -15.25 -2.39 -14.77
C ILE A 58 -14.43 -2.27 -16.05
N PRO A 59 -14.81 -2.88 -17.20
CA PRO A 59 -14.04 -2.71 -18.44
C PRO A 59 -13.87 -1.24 -18.85
N LEU A 60 -14.90 -0.41 -18.73
CA LEU A 60 -14.79 1.02 -19.04
C LEU A 60 -13.80 1.75 -18.14
N ILE A 61 -13.84 1.46 -16.83
CA ILE A 61 -12.86 1.98 -15.87
C ILE A 61 -11.45 1.56 -16.31
N LEU A 62 -11.25 0.28 -16.60
CA LEU A 62 -9.94 -0.26 -16.98
C LEU A 62 -9.41 0.30 -18.29
N ILE A 63 -10.27 0.52 -19.28
CA ILE A 63 -9.88 1.17 -20.55
C ILE A 63 -9.44 2.61 -20.25
N PHE A 64 -10.26 3.36 -19.51
CA PHE A 64 -9.99 4.76 -19.20
C PHE A 64 -8.69 4.93 -18.40
N THR A 65 -8.52 4.18 -17.30
CA THR A 65 -7.31 4.25 -16.47
C THR A 65 -6.08 3.68 -17.19
N GLY A 66 -6.29 2.75 -18.12
CA GLY A 66 -5.24 2.20 -19.00
C GLY A 66 -4.70 3.23 -19.99
N LEU A 67 -5.57 4.08 -20.56
CA LEU A 67 -5.16 5.16 -21.45
C LEU A 67 -4.25 6.18 -20.75
N PHE A 68 -4.53 6.53 -19.49
CA PHE A 68 -3.63 7.40 -18.72
C PHE A 68 -2.26 6.75 -18.49
N ARG A 69 -2.20 5.44 -18.22
CA ARG A 69 -0.90 4.72 -18.09
C ARG A 69 -0.13 4.74 -19.40
N TRP A 70 -0.82 4.45 -20.51
CA TRP A 70 -0.21 4.43 -21.84
C TRP A 70 0.34 5.80 -22.24
N THR A 71 -0.41 6.87 -21.98
CA THR A 71 0.00 8.25 -22.30
C THR A 71 1.18 8.74 -21.45
N VAL A 72 1.31 8.29 -20.19
CA VAL A 72 2.54 8.53 -19.39
C VAL A 72 3.74 7.85 -20.06
N GLY A 73 3.56 6.64 -20.59
CA GLY A 73 4.62 5.86 -21.23
C GLY A 73 5.26 6.52 -22.46
N VAL A 74 4.59 7.51 -23.07
CA VAL A 74 5.11 8.31 -24.20
C VAL A 74 6.26 9.23 -23.76
N TRP A 75 6.28 9.67 -22.51
CA TRP A 75 7.31 10.57 -21.97
C TRP A 75 8.62 9.84 -21.68
N GLY A 76 9.62 10.58 -21.17
CA GLY A 76 10.94 10.05 -20.87
C GLY A 76 10.94 8.93 -19.82
N TYR A 77 12.05 8.22 -19.72
CA TYR A 77 12.29 7.17 -18.73
C TYR A 77 13.61 7.39 -17.98
N SER A 78 13.79 6.67 -16.88
CA SER A 78 15.00 6.70 -16.06
C SER A 78 16.27 6.42 -16.88
N GLY A 79 17.12 7.45 -17.01
CA GLY A 79 18.41 7.38 -17.70
C GLY A 79 18.37 7.43 -19.23
N GLN A 80 17.28 7.92 -19.82
CA GLN A 80 17.19 8.11 -21.28
C GLN A 80 18.27 9.06 -21.79
N GLY A 81 19.09 8.62 -22.76
CA GLY A 81 20.16 9.43 -23.34
C GLY A 81 21.29 9.81 -22.37
N VAL A 82 21.50 9.03 -21.30
CA VAL A 82 22.54 9.28 -20.28
C VAL A 82 23.57 8.14 -20.23
N PRO A 83 24.45 8.01 -21.26
CA PRO A 83 25.54 7.04 -21.21
C PRO A 83 26.58 7.40 -20.11
N PRO A 84 27.40 6.44 -19.65
CA PRO A 84 27.47 5.04 -20.10
C PRO A 84 26.55 4.08 -19.33
N MET A 85 26.03 4.49 -18.17
CA MET A 85 25.24 3.60 -17.30
C MET A 85 23.73 3.68 -17.54
N HIS A 86 23.19 4.75 -18.11
CA HIS A 86 21.74 4.98 -18.20
C HIS A 86 21.07 4.87 -16.81
N GLY A 87 19.87 4.29 -16.72
CA GLY A 87 19.07 4.25 -15.50
C GLY A 87 18.25 2.96 -15.37
N ASP A 88 17.16 3.02 -14.62
CA ASP A 88 16.37 1.83 -14.27
C ASP A 88 15.78 1.11 -15.50
N PHE A 89 15.52 1.82 -16.60
CA PHE A 89 15.08 1.20 -17.86
C PHE A 89 16.13 0.22 -18.40
N GLU A 90 17.40 0.65 -18.43
CA GLU A 90 18.52 -0.17 -18.89
C GLU A 90 18.80 -1.31 -17.91
N ALA A 91 18.63 -1.09 -16.60
CA ALA A 91 18.76 -2.16 -15.62
C ALA A 91 17.80 -3.32 -15.91
N GLN A 92 16.52 -3.01 -16.14
CA GLN A 92 15.52 -4.04 -16.48
C GLN A 92 15.82 -4.70 -17.84
N ARG A 93 16.18 -3.91 -18.87
CA ARG A 93 16.56 -4.45 -20.19
C ARG A 93 17.74 -5.42 -20.07
N HIS A 94 18.75 -5.04 -19.31
CA HIS A 94 19.94 -5.86 -19.07
C HIS A 94 19.58 -7.15 -18.32
N TRP A 95 18.66 -7.12 -17.35
CA TRP A 95 18.18 -8.34 -16.68
C TRP A 95 17.46 -9.28 -17.66
N MET A 96 16.70 -8.75 -18.62
CA MET A 96 16.08 -9.55 -19.69
C MET A 96 17.13 -10.18 -20.62
N GLU A 97 18.21 -9.46 -20.94
CA GLU A 97 19.36 -9.98 -21.70
C GLU A 97 20.09 -11.11 -20.93
N VAL A 98 20.51 -10.83 -19.69
CA VAL A 98 21.31 -11.75 -18.87
C VAL A 98 20.58 -13.06 -18.60
N THR A 99 19.31 -12.99 -18.20
CA THR A 99 18.53 -14.18 -17.83
C THR A 99 18.25 -15.13 -19.00
N GLN A 100 18.36 -14.66 -20.24
CA GLN A 100 18.15 -15.47 -21.44
C GLN A 100 19.43 -16.11 -21.99
N HIS A 101 20.57 -15.44 -21.82
CA HIS A 101 21.82 -15.80 -22.49
C HIS A 101 22.89 -16.37 -21.57
N THR A 102 22.78 -16.14 -20.26
CA THR A 102 23.71 -16.71 -19.28
C THR A 102 23.12 -17.93 -18.59
N PRO A 103 23.97 -18.91 -18.18
CA PRO A 103 23.55 -20.01 -17.32
C PRO A 103 22.87 -19.50 -16.04
N VAL A 104 21.93 -20.26 -15.49
CA VAL A 104 21.17 -19.85 -14.28
C VAL A 104 22.11 -19.60 -13.09
N SER A 105 23.17 -20.39 -13.00
CA SER A 105 24.23 -20.26 -12.00
C SER A 105 25.12 -19.01 -12.18
N MET A 106 24.89 -18.18 -13.20
CA MET A 106 25.58 -16.92 -13.45
C MET A 106 24.69 -15.68 -13.26
N TRP A 107 23.38 -15.82 -13.11
CA TRP A 107 22.45 -14.68 -13.03
C TRP A 107 22.79 -13.66 -11.95
N TYR A 108 23.36 -14.11 -10.81
CA TYR A 108 23.74 -13.25 -9.68
C TYR A 108 25.26 -13.04 -9.57
N PHE A 109 26.04 -13.43 -10.58
CA PHE A 109 27.50 -13.30 -10.63
C PHE A 109 28.01 -12.53 -11.85
N TYR A 110 27.23 -12.52 -12.92
CA TYR A 110 27.61 -11.89 -14.18
C TYR A 110 27.64 -10.35 -14.05
N ASP A 111 28.74 -9.75 -14.52
CA ASP A 111 29.01 -8.31 -14.64
C ASP A 111 28.35 -7.41 -13.57
N LEU A 112 28.63 -7.70 -12.30
CA LEU A 112 28.02 -7.01 -11.17
C LEU A 112 28.12 -5.47 -11.17
N PRO A 113 29.20 -4.84 -11.69
CA PRO A 113 29.30 -3.39 -11.80
C PRO A 113 28.29 -2.76 -12.78
N TYR A 114 27.86 -3.49 -13.81
CA TYR A 114 26.90 -2.98 -14.81
C TYR A 114 25.51 -3.59 -14.58
N TRP A 115 24.70 -2.93 -13.75
CA TRP A 115 23.31 -3.32 -13.45
C TRP A 115 23.13 -4.81 -13.10
N GLY A 116 24.00 -5.32 -12.22
CA GLY A 116 23.85 -6.68 -11.69
C GLY A 116 22.47 -6.94 -11.09
N LEU A 117 22.03 -8.19 -11.13
CA LEU A 117 20.70 -8.58 -10.65
C LEU A 117 20.61 -8.43 -9.12
N ASP A 118 19.80 -7.47 -8.67
CA ASP A 118 19.67 -7.09 -7.25
C ASP A 118 18.33 -7.52 -6.62
N TYR A 119 17.42 -8.09 -7.42
CA TYR A 119 16.10 -8.50 -6.97
C TYR A 119 16.00 -10.02 -6.79
N PRO A 120 15.05 -10.50 -5.96
CA PRO A 120 14.90 -11.92 -5.71
C PRO A 120 14.40 -12.69 -6.95
N PRO A 121 14.48 -14.04 -6.93
CA PRO A 121 14.42 -14.84 -8.16
C PRO A 121 13.14 -14.73 -8.99
N LEU A 122 12.00 -14.34 -8.40
CA LEU A 122 10.77 -14.17 -9.18
C LEU A 122 10.87 -13.00 -10.17
N THR A 123 11.66 -11.95 -9.85
CA THR A 123 11.98 -10.89 -10.83
C THR A 123 12.85 -11.44 -11.96
N ALA A 124 13.81 -12.31 -11.66
CA ALA A 124 14.65 -12.93 -12.68
C ALA A 124 13.80 -13.75 -13.66
N TYR A 125 12.86 -14.54 -13.15
CA TYR A 125 11.95 -15.33 -13.99
C TYR A 125 11.01 -14.45 -14.80
N HIS A 126 10.51 -13.36 -14.22
CA HIS A 126 9.69 -12.37 -14.93
C HIS A 126 10.49 -11.69 -16.05
N SER A 127 11.73 -11.29 -15.79
CA SER A 127 12.66 -10.74 -16.79
C SER A 127 12.97 -11.75 -17.89
N TRP A 128 13.16 -13.03 -17.53
CA TRP A 128 13.36 -14.10 -18.50
C TRP A 128 12.16 -14.28 -19.43
N ILE A 129 10.93 -14.31 -18.89
CA ILE A 129 9.70 -14.43 -19.69
C ILE A 129 9.54 -13.22 -20.61
N CYS A 130 9.67 -12.00 -20.08
CA CYS A 130 9.58 -10.78 -20.87
C CYS A 130 10.63 -10.83 -21.97
N GLY A 131 11.90 -10.98 -21.61
CA GLY A 131 12.99 -11.09 -22.55
C GLY A 131 12.75 -12.11 -23.67
N LYS A 132 12.27 -13.32 -23.36
CA LYS A 132 11.95 -14.33 -24.38
C LYS A 132 10.88 -13.85 -25.36
N ILE A 133 9.80 -13.23 -24.86
CA ILE A 133 8.75 -12.66 -25.70
C ILE A 133 9.32 -11.52 -26.57
N GLY A 134 10.17 -10.67 -26.00
CA GLY A 134 10.78 -9.56 -26.72
C GLY A 134 11.75 -10.01 -27.81
N THR A 135 12.57 -11.03 -27.55
CA THR A 135 13.48 -11.66 -28.54
C THR A 135 12.73 -12.25 -29.74
N LEU A 136 11.50 -12.72 -29.55
CA LEU A 136 10.64 -13.19 -30.66
C LEU A 136 10.19 -12.05 -31.58
N ILE A 137 10.16 -10.81 -31.08
CA ILE A 137 9.79 -9.61 -31.85
C ILE A 137 11.03 -9.03 -32.51
N ASN A 138 12.07 -8.74 -31.72
CA ASN A 138 13.37 -8.28 -32.22
C ASN A 138 14.50 -8.80 -31.31
N PRO A 139 15.38 -9.68 -31.82
CA PRO A 139 16.47 -10.26 -31.04
C PRO A 139 17.58 -9.25 -30.67
N GLU A 140 17.72 -8.15 -31.41
CA GLU A 140 18.77 -7.15 -31.16
C GLU A 140 18.60 -6.42 -29.84
N TRP A 141 17.37 -6.31 -29.34
CA TRP A 141 17.05 -5.62 -28.08
C TRP A 141 17.74 -6.22 -26.84
N PHE A 142 18.00 -7.52 -26.88
CA PHE A 142 18.53 -8.30 -25.75
C PHE A 142 19.77 -9.10 -26.13
N ALA A 143 20.44 -8.75 -27.23
CA ALA A 143 21.64 -9.45 -27.68
C ALA A 143 22.79 -9.28 -26.68
N LEU A 144 23.36 -10.38 -26.22
CA LEU A 144 24.42 -10.37 -25.21
C LEU A 144 25.63 -9.55 -25.67
N PHE A 145 26.12 -8.65 -24.81
CA PHE A 145 27.26 -7.75 -25.03
C PHE A 145 27.05 -6.60 -26.03
N THR A 146 26.24 -6.78 -27.08
CA THR A 146 26.04 -5.77 -28.13
C THR A 146 24.88 -4.83 -27.85
N SER A 147 23.87 -5.27 -27.09
CA SER A 147 22.67 -4.48 -26.79
C SER A 147 22.80 -3.59 -25.54
N ARG A 148 24.01 -3.48 -24.97
CA ARG A 148 24.29 -2.62 -23.82
C ARG A 148 23.98 -1.16 -24.12
N GLY A 149 23.08 -0.54 -23.34
CA GLY A 149 22.65 0.84 -23.55
C GLY A 149 21.83 1.04 -24.83
N TYR A 150 21.21 -0.02 -25.36
CA TYR A 150 20.43 0.07 -26.59
C TYR A 150 19.17 0.91 -26.39
N GLU A 151 19.01 1.94 -27.22
CA GLU A 151 17.83 2.82 -27.22
C GLU A 151 17.14 2.78 -28.59
N SER A 152 15.84 2.47 -28.59
CA SER A 152 14.97 2.60 -29.77
C SER A 152 13.53 2.88 -29.34
N GLN A 153 12.73 3.47 -30.23
CA GLN A 153 11.32 3.72 -29.93
C GLN A 153 10.52 2.42 -29.80
N ASP A 154 10.82 1.41 -30.61
CA ASP A 154 10.10 0.13 -30.57
C ASP A 154 10.41 -0.64 -29.28
N LEU A 155 11.68 -0.65 -28.84
CA LEU A 155 12.05 -1.21 -27.54
C LEU A 155 11.34 -0.47 -26.40
N LYS A 156 11.27 0.87 -26.46
CA LYS A 156 10.53 1.65 -25.47
C LYS A 156 9.06 1.22 -25.41
N VAL A 157 8.37 1.12 -26.54
CA VAL A 157 6.97 0.68 -26.59
C VAL A 157 6.80 -0.73 -26.02
N TYR A 158 7.67 -1.67 -26.42
CA TYR A 158 7.67 -3.03 -25.90
C TYR A 158 7.81 -3.06 -24.38
N MET A 159 8.85 -2.39 -23.86
CA MET A 159 9.12 -2.32 -22.43
C MET A 159 7.94 -1.70 -21.67
N ARG A 160 7.35 -0.59 -22.15
CA ARG A 160 6.15 0.01 -21.53
C ARG A 160 4.96 -0.95 -21.51
N ALA A 161 4.76 -1.73 -22.59
CA ALA A 161 3.70 -2.71 -22.66
C ALA A 161 3.90 -3.84 -21.63
N THR A 162 5.12 -4.32 -21.41
CA THR A 162 5.38 -5.36 -20.39
C THR A 162 4.99 -4.91 -18.98
N VAL A 163 5.21 -3.64 -18.62
CA VAL A 163 4.80 -3.07 -17.32
C VAL A 163 3.28 -3.08 -17.19
N ILE A 164 2.56 -2.58 -18.20
CA ILE A 164 1.09 -2.54 -18.19
C ILE A 164 0.51 -3.96 -18.13
N ILE A 165 1.01 -4.87 -18.93
CA ILE A 165 0.56 -6.27 -18.93
C ILE A 165 0.77 -6.89 -17.55
N SER A 166 1.97 -6.72 -16.96
CA SER A 166 2.29 -7.27 -15.64
C SER A 166 1.42 -6.66 -14.53
N GLU A 167 1.17 -5.35 -14.56
CA GLU A 167 0.26 -4.66 -13.64
C GLU A 167 -1.17 -5.21 -13.78
N TYR A 168 -1.69 -5.37 -15.00
CA TYR A 168 -3.07 -5.82 -15.21
C TYR A 168 -3.29 -7.26 -14.72
N PHE A 169 -2.32 -8.14 -14.99
CA PHE A 169 -2.39 -9.54 -14.56
C PHE A 169 -2.27 -9.73 -13.05
N VAL A 170 -1.47 -8.89 -12.37
CA VAL A 170 -1.16 -9.08 -10.94
C VAL A 170 -1.86 -8.04 -10.07
N TYR A 171 -1.60 -6.75 -10.27
CA TYR A 171 -2.12 -5.67 -9.44
C TYR A 171 -3.60 -5.41 -9.65
N VAL A 172 -4.03 -5.14 -10.89
CA VAL A 172 -5.42 -4.76 -11.19
C VAL A 172 -6.37 -5.92 -10.88
N ALA A 173 -5.99 -7.14 -11.25
CA ALA A 173 -6.75 -8.34 -10.93
C ALA A 173 -6.91 -8.52 -9.41
N ALA A 174 -5.82 -8.42 -8.65
CA ALA A 174 -5.87 -8.52 -7.19
C ALA A 174 -6.71 -7.39 -6.57
N LEU A 175 -6.59 -6.16 -7.07
CA LEU A 175 -7.33 -5.00 -6.59
C LEU A 175 -8.84 -5.14 -6.78
N ILE A 176 -9.30 -5.57 -7.96
CA ILE A 176 -10.73 -5.79 -8.22
C ILE A 176 -11.31 -6.85 -7.28
N ILE A 177 -10.57 -7.96 -7.09
CA ILE A 177 -11.00 -9.05 -6.20
C ILE A 177 -11.02 -8.56 -4.74
N PHE A 178 -9.97 -7.85 -4.31
CA PHE A 178 -9.88 -7.26 -2.99
C PHE A 178 -11.05 -6.31 -2.71
N ILE A 179 -11.30 -5.34 -3.59
CA ILE A 179 -12.38 -4.36 -3.43
C ILE A 179 -13.74 -5.07 -3.32
N ARG A 180 -13.97 -6.14 -4.09
CA ARG A 180 -15.21 -6.93 -3.99
C ARG A 180 -15.36 -7.60 -2.62
N HIS A 181 -14.31 -8.19 -2.07
CA HIS A 181 -14.35 -8.81 -0.74
C HIS A 181 -14.46 -7.78 0.38
N TYR A 182 -13.64 -6.74 0.32
CA TYR A 182 -13.54 -5.73 1.36
C TYR A 182 -14.76 -4.80 1.39
N SER A 183 -15.24 -4.31 0.24
CA SER A 183 -16.45 -3.50 0.18
C SER A 183 -17.65 -4.27 0.75
N ARG A 184 -17.74 -5.58 0.48
CA ARG A 184 -18.83 -6.41 1.00
C ARG A 184 -18.74 -6.62 2.51
N SER A 185 -17.53 -6.73 3.07
CA SER A 185 -17.33 -6.82 4.53
C SER A 185 -17.61 -5.49 5.24
N GLN A 186 -17.38 -4.37 4.56
CA GLN A 186 -17.64 -3.02 5.06
C GLN A 186 -19.07 -2.52 4.78
N GLY A 187 -19.90 -3.30 4.06
CA GLY A 187 -21.28 -2.95 3.71
C GLY A 187 -21.42 -1.90 2.60
N ILE A 188 -20.36 -1.66 1.82
CA ILE A 188 -20.23 -0.60 0.82
C ILE A 188 -20.92 -0.97 -0.50
N GLY A 189 -21.63 0.01 -1.08
CA GLY A 189 -22.35 -0.14 -2.35
C GLY A 189 -21.42 -0.21 -3.58
N THR A 190 -21.93 -0.70 -4.70
CA THR A 190 -21.14 -0.90 -5.93
C THR A 190 -20.63 0.39 -6.55
N THR A 191 -21.41 1.48 -6.51
CA THR A 191 -20.98 2.79 -7.01
C THR A 191 -19.79 3.32 -6.22
N ALA A 192 -19.85 3.23 -4.90
CA ALA A 192 -18.75 3.58 -4.00
C ALA A 192 -17.48 2.76 -4.32
N ALA A 193 -17.63 1.44 -4.46
CA ALA A 193 -16.53 0.55 -4.80
C ALA A 193 -15.88 0.91 -6.15
N ASN A 194 -16.69 1.28 -7.16
CA ASN A 194 -16.19 1.75 -8.45
C ASN A 194 -15.46 3.10 -8.32
N THR A 195 -15.98 4.04 -7.53
CA THR A 195 -15.33 5.31 -7.22
C THR A 195 -13.96 5.09 -6.61
N VAL A 196 -13.87 4.20 -5.62
CA VAL A 196 -12.59 3.87 -4.98
C VAL A 196 -11.64 3.17 -5.95
N LEU A 197 -12.13 2.24 -6.78
CA LEU A 197 -11.33 1.59 -7.81
C LEU A 197 -10.67 2.62 -8.74
N VAL A 198 -11.42 3.62 -9.21
CA VAL A 198 -10.85 4.71 -10.04
C VAL A 198 -9.84 5.53 -9.24
N ALA A 199 -10.15 5.89 -7.98
CA ALA A 199 -9.23 6.66 -7.14
C ALA A 199 -7.87 5.97 -6.95
N ILE A 200 -7.87 4.65 -6.73
CA ILE A 200 -6.66 3.85 -6.56
C ILE A 200 -5.93 3.69 -7.91
N LEU A 201 -6.64 3.35 -8.99
CA LEU A 201 -6.02 3.15 -10.30
C LEU A 201 -5.47 4.45 -10.91
N MET A 202 -5.99 5.61 -10.52
CA MET A 202 -5.52 6.93 -10.96
C MET A 202 -4.46 7.53 -10.01
N GLN A 203 -3.97 6.77 -9.02
CA GLN A 203 -2.97 7.24 -8.07
C GLN A 203 -1.69 7.74 -8.79
N PRO A 204 -1.33 9.03 -8.73
CA PRO A 204 -0.27 9.59 -9.59
C PRO A 204 1.11 9.02 -9.29
N ALA A 205 1.43 8.78 -8.02
CA ALA A 205 2.73 8.25 -7.58
C ALA A 205 3.05 6.92 -8.28
N THR A 206 2.13 5.95 -8.20
CA THR A 206 2.27 4.64 -8.83
C THR A 206 2.35 4.78 -10.34
N MET A 207 1.51 5.62 -10.94
CA MET A 207 1.49 5.81 -12.39
C MET A 207 2.80 6.38 -12.96
N LEU A 208 3.34 7.41 -12.30
CA LEU A 208 4.55 8.11 -12.72
C LEU A 208 5.79 7.24 -12.54
N ILE A 209 5.85 6.45 -11.45
CA ILE A 209 7.01 5.60 -11.19
C ILE A 209 7.02 4.35 -12.09
N ASP A 210 5.91 3.62 -12.19
CA ASP A 210 5.92 2.39 -12.98
C ASP A 210 5.89 2.67 -14.49
N HIS A 211 5.01 3.56 -14.96
CA HIS A 211 4.82 3.80 -16.41
C HIS A 211 5.63 4.97 -16.96
N GLY A 212 6.21 5.83 -16.11
CA GLY A 212 7.09 6.93 -16.51
C GLY A 212 8.55 6.60 -16.21
N HIS A 213 8.93 6.53 -14.95
CA HIS A 213 10.30 6.25 -14.51
C HIS A 213 10.79 4.86 -14.95
N PHE A 214 9.86 3.90 -15.12
CA PHE A 214 10.07 2.51 -15.55
C PHE A 214 10.43 1.56 -14.40
N GLN A 215 9.40 1.03 -13.75
CA GLN A 215 9.52 0.07 -12.65
C GLN A 215 8.39 -0.96 -12.67
N TYR A 216 8.63 -2.13 -12.09
CA TYR A 216 7.62 -3.17 -11.87
C TYR A 216 7.17 -3.22 -10.40
N ASN A 217 6.88 -2.08 -9.76
CA ASN A 217 6.50 -2.11 -8.33
C ASN A 217 5.11 -2.71 -8.12
N THR A 218 4.19 -2.41 -9.03
CA THR A 218 2.80 -2.90 -9.01
C THR A 218 2.69 -4.42 -8.98
N VAL A 219 3.63 -5.18 -9.53
CA VAL A 219 3.64 -6.65 -9.43
C VAL A 219 3.79 -7.10 -7.97
N MET A 220 4.79 -6.57 -7.26
CA MET A 220 4.98 -6.84 -5.83
C MET A 220 3.78 -6.34 -5.00
N LEU A 221 3.31 -5.11 -5.24
CA LEU A 221 2.16 -4.53 -4.55
C LEU A 221 0.88 -5.35 -4.81
N GLY A 222 0.72 -5.90 -6.01
CA GLY A 222 -0.41 -6.74 -6.39
C GLY A 222 -0.44 -8.06 -5.63
N PHE A 223 0.72 -8.69 -5.43
CA PHE A 223 0.83 -9.86 -4.55
C PHE A 223 0.52 -9.53 -3.08
N VAL A 224 0.90 -8.34 -2.60
CA VAL A 224 0.50 -7.85 -1.25
C VAL A 224 -1.02 -7.68 -1.16
N ILE A 225 -1.67 -7.08 -2.17
CA ILE A 225 -3.14 -6.98 -2.22
C ILE A 225 -3.79 -8.36 -2.28
N ALA A 226 -3.26 -9.29 -3.08
CA ALA A 226 -3.77 -10.66 -3.17
C ALA A 226 -3.66 -11.40 -1.82
N SER A 227 -2.59 -11.13 -1.08
CA SER A 227 -2.40 -11.63 0.28
C SER A 227 -3.47 -11.08 1.23
N LEU A 228 -3.71 -9.76 1.24
CA LEU A 228 -4.78 -9.14 2.03
C LEU A 228 -6.17 -9.67 1.63
N SER A 229 -6.45 -9.74 0.33
CA SER A 229 -7.70 -10.25 -0.23
C SER A 229 -7.98 -11.69 0.24
N SER A 230 -6.95 -12.53 0.28
CA SER A 230 -7.05 -13.90 0.78
C SER A 230 -7.39 -13.96 2.26
N ILE A 231 -6.88 -13.03 3.08
CA ILE A 231 -7.25 -12.91 4.49
C ILE A 231 -8.74 -12.55 4.63
N TYR A 232 -9.23 -11.55 3.87
CA TYR A 232 -10.65 -11.19 3.88
C TYR A 232 -11.57 -12.30 3.34
N ALA A 233 -11.06 -13.15 2.46
CA ALA A 233 -11.75 -14.36 2.01
C ALA A 233 -11.66 -15.53 3.00
N ASN A 234 -11.11 -15.33 4.20
CA ASN A 234 -10.87 -16.35 5.23
C ASN A 234 -9.98 -17.51 4.74
N ARG A 235 -9.00 -17.21 3.91
CA ARG A 235 -8.04 -18.14 3.28
C ARG A 235 -6.59 -17.79 3.64
N PRO A 236 -6.18 -17.94 4.92
CA PRO A 236 -4.86 -17.48 5.38
C PRO A 236 -3.68 -18.23 4.74
N LEU A 237 -3.85 -19.48 4.30
CA LEU A 237 -2.77 -20.24 3.65
C LEU A 237 -2.43 -19.66 2.26
N TRP A 238 -3.45 -19.25 1.49
CA TRP A 238 -3.25 -18.53 0.22
C TRP A 238 -2.58 -17.17 0.44
N SER A 239 -2.92 -16.50 1.55
CA SER A 239 -2.27 -15.25 1.94
C SER A 239 -0.76 -15.40 2.15
N CYS A 240 -0.32 -16.53 2.73
CA CYS A 240 1.11 -16.84 2.89
C CYS A 240 1.80 -17.01 1.53
N ILE A 241 1.20 -17.76 0.60
CA ILE A 241 1.75 -17.97 -0.75
C ILE A 241 1.92 -16.63 -1.46
N TYR A 242 0.87 -15.81 -1.52
CA TYR A 242 0.94 -14.50 -2.19
C TYR A 242 1.96 -13.57 -1.52
N PHE A 243 2.07 -13.59 -0.19
CA PHE A 243 3.07 -12.77 0.50
C PHE A 243 4.51 -13.22 0.21
N VAL A 244 4.75 -14.54 0.11
CA VAL A 244 6.04 -15.08 -0.32
C VAL A 244 6.33 -14.70 -1.77
N LEU A 245 5.34 -14.70 -2.67
CA LEU A 245 5.52 -14.22 -4.05
C LEU A 245 5.87 -12.73 -4.09
N ALA A 246 5.27 -11.90 -3.23
CA ALA A 246 5.64 -10.48 -3.12
C ALA A 246 7.11 -10.32 -2.71
N LEU A 247 7.56 -11.05 -1.68
CA LEU A 247 8.96 -11.08 -1.23
C LEU A 247 9.90 -11.65 -2.29
N GLY A 248 9.45 -12.66 -3.04
CA GLY A 248 10.20 -13.26 -4.14
C GLY A 248 10.33 -12.34 -5.36
N PHE A 249 9.47 -11.32 -5.48
CA PHE A 249 9.54 -10.33 -6.56
C PHE A 249 10.40 -9.13 -6.17
N LYS A 250 10.09 -8.47 -5.05
CA LYS A 250 10.90 -7.36 -4.51
C LYS A 250 10.96 -7.46 -2.99
N GLN A 251 12.17 -7.49 -2.46
CA GLN A 251 12.46 -7.61 -1.02
C GLN A 251 11.87 -6.47 -0.18
N MET A 252 11.55 -5.32 -0.81
CA MET A 252 10.91 -4.19 -0.14
C MET A 252 9.54 -4.57 0.49
N ALA A 253 8.87 -5.63 0.01
CA ALA A 253 7.66 -6.16 0.65
C ALA A 253 7.87 -6.55 2.13
N LEU A 254 9.11 -6.68 2.61
CA LEU A 254 9.44 -6.84 4.02
C LEU A 254 8.88 -5.72 4.91
N TYR A 255 8.56 -4.55 4.36
CA TYR A 255 7.97 -3.44 5.12
C TYR A 255 6.61 -3.83 5.74
N TYR A 256 5.92 -4.82 5.15
CA TYR A 256 4.65 -5.36 5.67
C TYR A 256 4.83 -6.64 6.48
N ALA A 257 6.01 -7.28 6.42
CA ALA A 257 6.25 -8.59 7.00
C ALA A 257 5.99 -8.64 8.52
N PRO A 258 6.40 -7.64 9.32
CA PRO A 258 6.12 -7.64 10.76
C PRO A 258 4.63 -7.59 11.08
N ALA A 259 3.86 -6.77 10.36
CA ALA A 259 2.41 -6.63 10.57
C ALA A 259 1.64 -7.90 10.16
N ILE A 260 1.95 -8.49 8.99
CA ILE A 260 1.27 -9.73 8.57
C ILE A 260 1.68 -10.93 9.44
N PHE A 261 2.95 -11.01 9.86
CA PHE A 261 3.42 -12.02 10.79
C PHE A 261 2.67 -11.93 12.12
N ALA A 262 2.61 -10.74 12.72
CA ALA A 262 1.90 -10.50 13.98
C ALA A 262 0.42 -10.88 13.86
N TYR A 263 -0.25 -10.50 12.78
CA TYR A 263 -1.64 -10.88 12.52
C TYR A 263 -1.82 -12.40 12.39
N LEU A 264 -1.00 -13.08 11.58
CA LEU A 264 -1.10 -14.52 11.35
C LEU A 264 -0.81 -15.31 12.63
N LEU A 265 0.22 -14.92 13.38
CA LEU A 265 0.54 -15.48 14.68
C LEU A 265 -0.59 -15.22 15.68
N GLY A 266 -1.09 -14.00 15.77
CA GLY A 266 -2.22 -13.63 16.62
C GLY A 266 -3.46 -14.47 16.32
N SER A 267 -3.74 -14.72 15.03
CA SER A 267 -4.85 -15.59 14.59
C SER A 267 -4.70 -17.07 14.97
N CYS A 268 -3.50 -17.47 15.40
CA CYS A 268 -3.19 -18.79 15.94
C CYS A 268 -3.22 -18.82 17.48
N LEU A 269 -2.96 -17.69 18.14
CA LEU A 269 -2.90 -17.60 19.61
C LEU A 269 -4.26 -17.23 20.22
N THR A 270 -5.00 -16.32 19.57
CA THR A 270 -6.20 -15.68 20.12
C THR A 270 -7.45 -16.05 19.30
N PRO A 271 -8.62 -16.33 19.92
CA PRO A 271 -8.87 -16.40 21.37
C PRO A 271 -8.47 -17.75 22.01
N ARG A 272 -8.05 -18.73 21.21
CA ARG A 272 -7.56 -20.04 21.67
C ARG A 272 -6.39 -20.47 20.82
N LEU A 273 -5.46 -21.21 21.43
CA LEU A 273 -4.29 -21.75 20.75
C LEU A 273 -4.68 -22.77 19.66
N ARG A 274 -4.30 -22.49 18.42
CA ARG A 274 -4.57 -23.31 17.22
C ARG A 274 -3.26 -23.80 16.60
N ILE A 275 -2.62 -24.77 17.25
CA ILE A 275 -1.33 -25.34 16.82
C ILE A 275 -1.39 -25.86 15.37
N GLY A 276 -2.47 -26.53 14.97
CA GLY A 276 -2.62 -27.02 13.60
C GLY A 276 -2.61 -25.91 12.54
N ARG A 277 -3.17 -24.73 12.85
CA ARG A 277 -3.10 -23.57 11.96
C ARG A 277 -1.68 -23.01 11.89
N LEU A 278 -0.99 -22.92 13.03
CA LEU A 278 0.39 -22.46 13.09
C LEU A 278 1.31 -23.35 12.23
N LEU A 279 1.21 -24.67 12.41
CA LEU A 279 1.97 -25.64 11.60
C LEU A 279 1.63 -25.54 10.12
N ALA A 280 0.35 -25.41 9.76
CA ALA A 280 -0.06 -25.25 8.36
C ALA A 280 0.51 -23.96 7.73
N ILE A 281 0.48 -22.84 8.46
CA ILE A 281 1.07 -21.57 8.00
C ILE A 281 2.58 -21.73 7.79
N ALA A 282 3.29 -22.33 8.76
CA ALA A 282 4.72 -22.55 8.67
C ALA A 282 5.09 -23.43 7.46
N ILE A 283 4.42 -24.59 7.30
CA ILE A 283 4.65 -25.53 6.21
C ILE A 283 4.38 -24.86 4.86
N ILE A 284 3.23 -24.19 4.69
CA ILE A 284 2.89 -23.53 3.42
C ILE A 284 3.87 -22.40 3.08
N THR A 285 4.35 -21.66 4.08
CA THR A 285 5.35 -20.62 3.87
C THR A 285 6.68 -21.21 3.40
N ILE A 286 7.14 -22.30 4.04
CA ILE A 286 8.37 -23.02 3.63
C ILE A 286 8.22 -23.57 2.21
N LEU A 287 7.10 -24.23 1.91
CA LEU A 287 6.83 -24.79 0.58
C LEU A 287 6.77 -23.70 -0.48
N ALA A 288 6.18 -22.54 -0.19
CA ALA A 288 6.15 -21.42 -1.12
C ALA A 288 7.56 -20.86 -1.40
N PHE A 289 8.41 -20.71 -0.37
CA PHE A 289 9.80 -20.30 -0.57
C PHE A 289 10.59 -21.34 -1.37
N ALA A 290 10.43 -22.62 -1.04
CA ALA A 290 11.05 -23.71 -1.78
C ALA A 290 10.63 -23.69 -3.25
N ALA A 291 9.34 -23.46 -3.54
CA ALA A 291 8.84 -23.36 -4.92
C ALA A 291 9.43 -22.18 -5.70
N VAL A 292 9.58 -21.01 -5.07
CA VAL A 292 10.20 -19.82 -5.71
C VAL A 292 11.69 -20.04 -5.97
N LEU A 293 12.40 -20.70 -5.05
CA LEU A 293 13.84 -20.97 -5.17
C LEU A 293 14.16 -22.19 -6.05
N ALA A 294 13.21 -23.09 -6.26
CA ALA A 294 13.44 -24.35 -6.96
C ALA A 294 14.00 -24.20 -8.40
N PRO A 295 13.49 -23.29 -9.26
CA PRO A 295 14.08 -23.13 -10.60
C PRO A 295 15.53 -22.63 -10.56
N LEU A 296 15.88 -21.74 -9.61
CA LEU A 296 17.24 -21.25 -9.42
C LEU A 296 18.19 -22.38 -8.99
N THR A 297 17.79 -23.19 -8.02
CA THR A 297 18.62 -24.30 -7.52
C THR A 297 18.72 -25.44 -8.53
N ALA A 298 17.61 -25.81 -9.16
CA ALA A 298 17.58 -26.82 -10.21
C ALA A 298 18.40 -26.39 -11.44
N GLY A 299 18.29 -25.12 -11.87
CA GLY A 299 19.11 -24.57 -12.94
C GLY A 299 20.60 -24.58 -12.61
N THR A 300 20.96 -24.27 -11.35
CA THR A 300 22.35 -24.34 -10.88
C THR A 300 22.90 -25.78 -10.94
N LEU A 301 22.11 -26.77 -10.50
CA LEU A 301 22.49 -28.18 -10.61
C LEU A 301 22.59 -28.65 -12.06
N TYR A 302 21.70 -28.16 -12.92
CA TYR A 302 21.70 -28.48 -14.34
C TYR A 302 22.95 -27.96 -15.05
N ASP A 303 23.37 -26.74 -14.76
CA ASP A 303 24.60 -26.15 -15.28
C ASP A 303 25.84 -26.94 -14.81
N LEU A 304 25.84 -27.36 -13.53
CA LEU A 304 26.90 -28.21 -12.98
C LEU A 304 26.95 -29.57 -13.67
N TYR A 305 25.80 -30.20 -13.90
CA TYR A 305 25.70 -31.48 -14.62
C TYR A 305 26.23 -31.38 -16.06
N ARG A 306 26.01 -30.24 -16.72
CA ARG A 306 26.54 -29.97 -18.07
C ARG A 306 28.04 -29.63 -18.08
N ALA A 307 28.71 -29.66 -16.93
CA ALA A 307 30.11 -29.28 -16.77
C ALA A 307 30.41 -27.91 -17.39
N PHE A 308 29.48 -26.95 -17.24
CA PHE A 308 29.71 -25.60 -17.71
C PHE A 308 30.88 -24.99 -16.93
N ASP A 309 31.91 -24.52 -17.63
CA ASP A 309 33.05 -23.87 -16.99
C ASP A 309 32.60 -22.47 -16.54
N LEU A 310 32.47 -22.32 -15.23
CA LEU A 310 31.92 -21.11 -14.64
C LEU A 310 33.09 -20.19 -14.30
N PRO A 311 33.10 -18.94 -14.81
CA PRO A 311 34.18 -18.01 -14.53
C PRO A 311 34.30 -17.78 -13.01
N TYR A 312 35.49 -17.36 -12.58
CA TYR A 312 35.83 -17.17 -11.18
C TYR A 312 34.73 -16.44 -10.40
N ARG A 313 34.25 -17.07 -9.32
CA ARG A 313 33.21 -16.54 -8.44
C ARG A 313 33.86 -16.01 -7.17
N PRO A 314 33.91 -14.69 -6.94
CA PRO A 314 34.33 -14.18 -5.64
C PRO A 314 33.35 -14.71 -4.58
N PRO A 315 33.84 -15.22 -3.44
CA PRO A 315 32.96 -15.66 -2.37
C PRO A 315 32.14 -14.48 -1.86
N PRO A 316 30.82 -14.65 -1.64
CA PRO A 316 29.97 -13.63 -1.02
C PRO A 316 30.62 -13.11 0.28
N PRO A 317 30.53 -11.80 0.60
CA PRO A 317 31.23 -11.21 1.72
C PRO A 317 31.02 -11.91 3.06
N PHE A 318 29.82 -12.46 3.32
CA PHE A 318 29.55 -13.24 4.52
C PHE A 318 30.44 -14.50 4.63
N LEU A 319 30.57 -15.26 3.53
CA LEU A 319 31.40 -16.46 3.48
C LEU A 319 32.89 -16.09 3.53
N ALA A 320 33.28 -15.02 2.83
CA ALA A 320 34.64 -14.50 2.83
C ALA A 320 35.09 -14.06 4.24
N GLN A 321 34.25 -13.28 4.96
CA GLN A 321 34.53 -12.82 6.32
C GLN A 321 34.67 -13.97 7.32
N ARG A 322 33.91 -15.05 7.13
CA ARG A 322 33.96 -16.25 7.97
C ARG A 322 35.00 -17.28 7.51
N ARG A 323 35.75 -16.99 6.43
CA ARG A 323 36.73 -17.91 5.81
C ARG A 323 36.14 -19.28 5.49
N ILE A 324 34.86 -19.33 5.13
CA ILE A 324 34.18 -20.57 4.72
C ILE A 324 34.47 -20.77 3.23
N SER A 325 35.30 -21.77 2.92
CA SER A 325 35.53 -22.21 1.56
C SER A 325 34.46 -23.23 1.17
N LEU A 326 33.74 -22.96 0.09
CA LEU A 326 32.79 -23.90 -0.51
C LEU A 326 33.38 -24.41 -1.81
N ASP A 327 33.30 -25.72 -2.05
CA ASP A 327 33.69 -26.31 -3.32
C ASP A 327 32.52 -26.20 -4.33
N PRO A 328 32.61 -25.30 -5.33
CA PRO A 328 31.54 -25.09 -6.31
C PRO A 328 31.38 -26.27 -7.27
N SER A 329 32.29 -27.25 -7.28
CA SER A 329 32.16 -28.47 -8.09
C SER A 329 31.20 -29.50 -7.47
N THR A 330 30.88 -29.37 -6.18
CA THR A 330 29.92 -30.24 -5.50
C THR A 330 28.49 -29.68 -5.62
N PRO A 331 27.45 -30.52 -5.78
CA PRO A 331 26.05 -30.06 -5.84
C PRO A 331 25.65 -29.16 -4.66
N LEU A 332 26.02 -29.56 -3.44
CA LEU A 332 25.71 -28.81 -2.22
C LEU A 332 26.48 -27.48 -2.16
N GLY A 333 27.76 -27.50 -2.51
CA GLY A 333 28.60 -26.29 -2.53
C GLY A 333 28.11 -25.27 -3.56
N ALA A 334 27.74 -25.72 -4.76
CA ALA A 334 27.19 -24.88 -5.82
C ALA A 334 25.87 -24.21 -5.41
N ILE A 335 24.91 -24.97 -4.88
CA ILE A 335 23.63 -24.42 -4.40
C ILE A 335 23.87 -23.43 -3.27
N THR A 336 24.71 -23.80 -2.29
CA THR A 336 24.98 -22.95 -1.14
C THR A 336 25.59 -21.63 -1.59
N LEU A 337 26.61 -21.67 -2.47
CA LEU A 337 27.24 -20.48 -3.03
C LEU A 337 26.24 -19.59 -3.77
N GLN A 338 25.38 -20.17 -4.62
CA GLN A 338 24.32 -19.45 -5.35
C GLN A 338 23.35 -18.75 -4.39
N LEU A 339 22.87 -19.45 -3.36
CA LEU A 339 21.92 -18.88 -2.40
C LEU A 339 22.54 -17.76 -1.58
N PHE A 340 23.77 -17.92 -1.08
CA PHE A 340 24.46 -16.88 -0.33
C PHE A 340 24.76 -15.65 -1.19
N GLN A 341 25.15 -15.83 -2.46
CA GLN A 341 25.32 -14.71 -3.38
C GLN A 341 23.99 -14.00 -3.64
N THR A 342 22.93 -14.76 -3.90
CA THR A 342 21.58 -14.22 -4.13
C THR A 342 21.12 -13.37 -2.94
N ILE A 343 21.27 -13.88 -1.71
CA ILE A 343 20.94 -13.15 -0.47
C ILE A 343 21.78 -11.87 -0.35
N HIS A 344 23.08 -11.95 -0.63
CA HIS A 344 23.97 -10.78 -0.56
C HIS A 344 23.61 -9.69 -1.58
N ARG A 345 23.17 -10.07 -2.79
CA ARG A 345 22.69 -9.11 -3.80
C ARG A 345 21.37 -8.47 -3.40
N ILE A 346 20.45 -9.26 -2.85
CA ILE A 346 19.14 -8.77 -2.39
C ILE A 346 19.27 -7.80 -1.20
N PHE A 347 20.21 -8.06 -0.30
CA PHE A 347 20.46 -7.25 0.90
C PHE A 347 21.90 -6.69 0.90
N PRO A 348 22.16 -5.60 0.17
CA PRO A 348 23.50 -5.02 0.05
C PRO A 348 23.84 -4.17 1.29
N PHE A 349 24.15 -4.83 2.41
CA PHE A 349 24.53 -4.18 3.68
C PHE A 349 25.80 -3.32 3.59
N ALA A 350 26.57 -3.41 2.50
CA ALA A 350 27.79 -2.65 2.27
C ALA A 350 27.56 -1.22 1.73
N ARG A 351 26.32 -0.83 1.39
CA ARG A 351 25.99 0.53 0.94
C ARG A 351 25.76 1.48 2.13
N GLY A 352 25.98 2.77 1.95
CA GLY A 352 25.84 3.80 3.00
C GLY A 352 24.40 3.98 3.53
N LEU A 353 24.24 4.80 4.58
CA LEU A 353 22.96 5.04 5.30
C LEU A 353 21.87 5.74 4.45
N PHE A 354 22.27 6.45 3.40
CA PHE A 354 21.37 6.95 2.37
C PHE A 354 22.21 7.20 1.13
N GLU A 355 21.81 6.64 -0.01
CA GLU A 355 22.49 6.88 -1.29
C GLU A 355 22.08 8.24 -1.87
N ASP A 356 20.82 8.65 -1.65
CA ASP A 356 20.20 9.85 -2.22
C ASP A 356 19.52 10.73 -1.16
N LYS A 357 19.06 11.92 -1.59
CA LYS A 357 18.33 12.88 -0.75
C LYS A 357 16.87 12.42 -0.57
N VAL A 358 16.65 11.49 0.34
CA VAL A 358 15.33 10.89 0.60
C VAL A 358 14.60 11.61 1.74
N ALA A 359 13.27 11.68 1.67
CA ALA A 359 12.40 12.22 2.72
C ALA A 359 12.29 11.31 3.96
N ASN A 360 13.42 10.84 4.49
CA ASN A 360 13.50 10.01 5.69
C ASN A 360 14.14 10.77 6.87
N PHE A 361 14.06 10.16 8.06
CA PHE A 361 14.56 10.75 9.30
C PHE A 361 16.07 11.00 9.24
N TRP A 362 16.84 10.03 8.72
CA TRP A 362 18.31 10.10 8.69
C TRP A 362 18.83 11.20 7.77
N CYS A 363 18.27 11.36 6.58
CA CYS A 363 18.63 12.41 5.63
C CYS A 363 18.30 13.80 6.18
N THR A 364 17.12 13.94 6.80
CA THR A 364 16.71 15.19 7.46
C THR A 364 17.62 15.53 8.63
N LEU A 365 17.90 14.55 9.50
CA LEU A 365 18.81 14.74 10.63
C LEU A 365 20.23 15.09 10.16
N HIS A 366 20.75 14.41 9.13
CA HIS A 366 22.07 14.70 8.54
C HIS A 366 22.20 16.12 8.00
N THR A 367 21.10 16.74 7.61
CA THR A 367 21.07 18.14 7.14
C THR A 367 21.37 19.13 8.26
N PHE A 368 20.85 18.89 9.47
CA PHE A 368 21.06 19.74 10.64
C PHE A 368 22.25 19.32 11.50
N TYR A 369 22.50 18.02 11.60
CA TYR A 369 23.57 17.42 12.40
C TYR A 369 24.26 16.32 11.61
N LYS A 370 25.55 16.49 11.31
CA LYS A 370 26.30 15.57 10.48
C LYS A 370 26.51 14.21 11.16
N LEU A 371 25.83 13.18 10.66
CA LEU A 371 25.82 11.83 11.24
C LEU A 371 27.19 11.13 11.27
N HIS A 372 28.15 11.51 10.41
CA HIS A 372 29.51 10.95 10.47
C HIS A 372 30.20 11.24 11.82
N ASN A 373 29.79 12.31 12.53
CA ASN A 373 30.28 12.60 13.88
C ASN A 373 29.83 11.54 14.91
N LEU A 374 28.82 10.72 14.61
CA LEU A 374 28.34 9.64 15.47
C LEU A 374 28.97 8.28 15.14
N GLU A 375 29.50 8.09 13.93
CA GLU A 375 30.07 6.82 13.49
C GLU A 375 31.18 6.27 14.40
N PRO A 376 32.07 7.09 15.00
CA PRO A 376 33.06 6.60 15.94
C PRO A 376 32.46 6.00 17.22
N TYR A 377 31.26 6.43 17.60
CA TYR A 377 30.63 6.06 18.88
C TYR A 377 29.55 4.99 18.70
N ILE A 378 28.78 5.05 17.61
CA ILE A 378 27.61 4.21 17.37
C ILE A 378 27.58 3.77 15.90
N GLN A 379 27.41 2.47 15.68
CA GLN A 379 27.18 1.95 14.33
C GLN A 379 25.80 2.37 13.83
N LEU A 380 25.76 3.30 12.88
CA LEU A 380 24.53 3.82 12.27
C LEU A 380 23.54 2.72 11.83
N PRO A 381 23.96 1.59 11.19
CA PRO A 381 23.03 0.51 10.85
C PRO A 381 22.27 -0.07 12.05
N ARG A 382 22.93 -0.21 13.20
CA ARG A 382 22.32 -0.74 14.42
C ARG A 382 21.32 0.25 15.02
N LEU A 383 21.68 1.54 15.00
CA LEU A 383 20.80 2.60 15.48
C LEU A 383 19.53 2.69 14.62
N SER A 384 19.66 2.64 13.29
CA SER A 384 18.52 2.61 12.40
C SER A 384 17.65 1.37 12.58
N ALA A 385 18.24 0.21 12.82
CA ALA A 385 17.49 -1.01 13.10
C ALA A 385 16.67 -0.87 14.40
N TYR A 386 17.24 -0.27 15.45
CA TYR A 386 16.54 0.00 16.69
C TYR A 386 15.35 0.96 16.50
N PHE A 387 15.57 2.11 15.85
CA PHE A 387 14.49 3.08 15.58
C PHE A 387 13.39 2.48 14.72
N THR A 388 13.76 1.71 13.68
CA THR A 388 12.80 0.99 12.84
C THR A 388 11.98 0.03 13.68
N PHE A 389 12.62 -0.81 14.50
CA PHE A 389 11.94 -1.78 15.35
C PHE A 389 10.98 -1.11 16.34
N MET A 390 11.39 -0.03 17.00
CA MET A 390 10.52 0.74 17.90
C MET A 390 9.32 1.33 17.14
N SER A 391 9.51 1.83 15.92
CA SER A 391 8.43 2.42 15.13
C SER A 391 7.37 1.42 14.65
N ILE A 392 7.75 0.16 14.41
CA ILE A 392 6.81 -0.88 13.95
C ILE A 392 6.17 -1.66 15.10
N LEU A 393 6.72 -1.55 16.32
CA LEU A 393 6.26 -2.28 17.50
C LEU A 393 4.77 -2.04 17.82
N PRO A 394 4.21 -0.80 17.77
CA PRO A 394 2.78 -0.59 17.99
C PRO A 394 1.91 -1.37 16.99
N SER A 395 2.31 -1.35 15.71
CA SER A 395 1.60 -2.09 14.66
C SER A 395 1.60 -3.59 14.92
N MET A 396 2.75 -4.14 15.33
CA MET A 396 2.87 -5.56 15.68
C MET A 396 2.05 -5.92 16.92
N ALA A 397 2.15 -5.13 17.99
CA ALA A 397 1.49 -5.40 19.26
C ALA A 397 -0.04 -5.38 19.11
N VAL A 398 -0.60 -4.37 18.44
CA VAL A 398 -2.06 -4.26 18.24
C VAL A 398 -2.59 -5.42 17.40
N THR A 399 -1.92 -5.75 16.29
CA THR A 399 -2.37 -6.82 15.38
C THR A 399 -2.18 -8.22 15.96
N LEU A 400 -1.15 -8.43 16.80
CA LEU A 400 -0.93 -9.69 17.51
C LEU A 400 -2.01 -9.93 18.56
N SER A 401 -2.30 -8.92 19.39
CA SER A 401 -3.29 -9.02 20.45
C SER A 401 -4.72 -9.10 19.92
N ASN A 402 -4.99 -8.40 18.82
CA ASN A 402 -6.33 -8.29 18.26
C ASN A 402 -6.31 -8.53 16.73
N PRO A 403 -6.23 -9.80 16.29
CA PRO A 403 -6.08 -10.16 14.88
C PRO A 403 -7.39 -9.98 14.08
N LYS A 404 -7.83 -8.74 13.91
CA LYS A 404 -9.00 -8.37 13.09
C LYS A 404 -8.54 -8.00 11.66
N PRO A 405 -9.11 -8.60 10.60
CA PRO A 405 -8.77 -8.24 9.22
C PRO A 405 -8.93 -6.75 8.92
N SER A 406 -9.91 -6.06 9.53
CA SER A 406 -10.17 -4.63 9.31
C SER A 406 -9.01 -3.73 9.72
N LEU A 407 -8.12 -4.20 10.60
CA LEU A 407 -6.95 -3.44 11.08
C LEU A 407 -5.75 -3.51 10.13
N LEU A 408 -5.71 -4.51 9.25
CA LEU A 408 -4.55 -4.78 8.41
C LEU A 408 -4.13 -3.61 7.52
N PRO A 409 -5.03 -2.86 6.85
CA PRO A 409 -4.62 -1.68 6.10
C PRO A 409 -3.93 -0.62 6.97
N TYR A 410 -4.43 -0.33 8.18
CA TYR A 410 -3.78 0.62 9.09
C TYR A 410 -2.43 0.10 9.59
N ALA A 411 -2.35 -1.20 9.93
CA ALA A 411 -1.12 -1.84 10.37
C ALA A 411 -0.06 -1.88 9.28
N PHE A 412 -0.45 -2.20 8.04
CA PHE A 412 0.47 -2.20 6.90
C PHE A 412 0.96 -0.78 6.60
N ALA A 413 0.09 0.23 6.67
CA ALA A 413 0.48 1.62 6.49
C ALA A 413 1.44 2.09 7.60
N SER A 414 1.09 1.86 8.86
CA SER A 414 1.93 2.21 10.03
C SER A 414 3.30 1.53 9.96
N SER A 415 3.33 0.21 9.73
CA SER A 415 4.57 -0.56 9.58
C SER A 415 5.42 -0.02 8.43
N ALA A 416 4.84 0.15 7.23
CA ALA A 416 5.57 0.61 6.06
C ALA A 416 6.08 2.05 6.19
N PHE A 417 5.34 2.95 6.85
CA PHE A 417 5.83 4.29 7.17
C PHE A 417 6.98 4.24 8.19
N GLY A 418 6.90 3.36 9.20
CA GLY A 418 7.99 3.16 10.15
C GLY A 418 9.30 2.73 9.47
N PHE A 419 9.22 1.75 8.56
CA PHE A 419 10.37 1.38 7.73
C PHE A 419 10.84 2.53 6.83
N PHE A 420 9.93 3.22 6.15
CA PHE A 420 10.31 4.33 5.25
C PHE A 420 11.03 5.47 5.99
N LEU A 421 10.57 5.82 7.20
CA LEU A 421 11.16 6.92 7.97
C LEU A 421 12.48 6.55 8.62
N PHE A 422 12.60 5.34 9.17
CA PHE A 422 13.69 4.99 10.09
C PHE A 422 14.63 3.87 9.61
N SER A 423 14.36 3.23 8.48
CA SER A 423 15.25 2.17 7.94
C SER A 423 16.59 2.73 7.48
N PHE A 424 17.60 1.86 7.50
CA PHE A 424 18.96 2.15 7.06
C PHE A 424 19.07 2.41 5.55
N GLN A 425 18.26 1.74 4.74
CA GLN A 425 18.27 1.90 3.28
C GLN A 425 16.85 2.13 2.82
N VAL A 426 16.64 3.32 2.26
CA VAL A 426 15.36 3.81 1.76
C VAL A 426 15.64 4.56 0.47
N HIS A 427 14.75 4.43 -0.51
CA HIS A 427 14.79 5.20 -1.74
C HIS A 427 13.54 6.08 -1.81
N GLU A 428 13.59 7.18 -2.57
CA GLU A 428 12.45 8.08 -2.76
C GLU A 428 11.19 7.31 -3.22
N LYS A 429 11.38 6.32 -4.08
CA LYS A 429 10.33 5.45 -4.65
C LYS A 429 9.69 4.50 -3.63
N SER A 430 10.34 4.19 -2.51
CA SER A 430 9.77 3.26 -1.53
C SER A 430 8.60 3.84 -0.74
N ILE A 431 8.29 5.14 -0.90
CA ILE A 431 7.06 5.74 -0.39
C ILE A 431 5.79 5.09 -0.97
N LEU A 432 5.87 4.43 -2.12
CA LEU A 432 4.74 3.65 -2.68
C LEU A 432 4.26 2.55 -1.72
N LEU A 433 5.15 2.03 -0.86
CA LEU A 433 4.80 0.98 0.09
C LEU A 433 3.82 1.45 1.17
N PRO A 434 4.05 2.53 1.93
CA PRO A 434 3.03 3.05 2.84
C PRO A 434 1.80 3.60 2.13
N LEU A 435 1.92 4.11 0.89
CA LEU A 435 0.77 4.63 0.14
C LEU A 435 -0.22 3.55 -0.30
N LEU A 436 0.23 2.33 -0.61
CA LEU A 436 -0.66 1.23 -0.99
C LEU A 436 -1.75 0.99 0.07
N PRO A 437 -1.42 0.57 1.30
CA PRO A 437 -2.43 0.28 2.31
C PRO A 437 -3.20 1.54 2.73
N LEU A 438 -2.58 2.72 2.69
CA LEU A 438 -3.25 4.00 2.95
C LEU A 438 -4.34 4.30 1.92
N THR A 439 -4.08 4.08 0.62
CA THR A 439 -5.09 4.25 -0.43
C THR A 439 -6.19 3.19 -0.38
N LEU A 440 -5.86 1.95 0.05
CA LEU A 440 -6.87 0.92 0.30
C LEU A 440 -7.87 1.30 1.42
N LEU A 441 -7.52 2.24 2.32
CA LEU A 441 -8.45 2.75 3.33
C LEU A 441 -9.62 3.52 2.75
N LEU A 442 -9.54 4.02 1.51
CA LEU A 442 -10.69 4.59 0.80
C LEU A 442 -11.81 3.56 0.62
N CYS A 443 -11.48 2.26 0.63
CA CYS A 443 -12.47 1.18 0.58
C CYS A 443 -13.11 0.88 1.94
N SER A 444 -12.75 1.56 3.02
CA SER A 444 -13.32 1.32 4.35
C SER A 444 -14.73 1.93 4.47
N LYS A 445 -15.51 1.54 5.49
CA LYS A 445 -16.88 2.06 5.68
C LYS A 445 -16.96 3.59 5.70
N LYS A 446 -15.94 4.27 6.25
CA LYS A 446 -15.79 5.74 6.28
C LYS A 446 -14.76 6.24 5.26
N GLY A 447 -14.33 5.41 4.31
CA GLY A 447 -13.18 5.69 3.46
C GLY A 447 -13.39 6.87 2.49
N LEU A 448 -14.64 7.09 2.06
CA LEU A 448 -15.01 8.24 1.22
C LEU A 448 -15.46 9.47 2.02
N SER A 449 -15.42 9.41 3.35
CA SER A 449 -15.65 10.57 4.22
C SER A 449 -14.63 11.69 3.94
N LYS A 450 -14.96 12.92 4.35
CA LYS A 450 -14.06 14.07 4.21
C LYS A 450 -12.73 13.83 4.93
N GLU A 451 -12.76 13.29 6.16
CA GLU A 451 -11.54 12.98 6.93
C GLU A 451 -10.59 12.03 6.17
N TYR A 452 -11.08 10.86 5.75
CA TYR A 452 -10.24 9.85 5.10
C TYR A 452 -9.74 10.35 3.74
N ARG A 453 -10.60 10.99 2.94
CA ARG A 453 -10.19 11.58 1.66
C ARG A 453 -9.12 12.65 1.85
N ALA A 454 -9.23 13.49 2.88
CA ALA A 454 -8.25 14.53 3.15
C ALA A 454 -6.89 13.94 3.55
N TRP A 455 -6.84 12.96 4.45
CA TRP A 455 -5.57 12.33 4.88
C TRP A 455 -4.92 11.48 3.80
N VAL A 456 -5.69 10.63 3.12
CA VAL A 456 -5.19 9.82 1.99
C VAL A 456 -4.76 10.75 0.85
N GLY A 457 -5.55 11.79 0.58
CA GLY A 457 -5.26 12.81 -0.40
C GLY A 457 -3.98 13.57 -0.13
N PHE A 458 -3.82 14.06 1.09
CA PHE A 458 -2.63 14.76 1.56
C PHE A 458 -1.37 13.90 1.42
N ALA A 459 -1.39 12.67 1.92
CA ALA A 459 -0.23 11.78 1.85
C ALA A 459 0.19 11.45 0.41
N ASN A 460 -0.77 11.26 -0.50
CA ASN A 460 -0.49 11.02 -1.92
C ASN A 460 0.06 12.27 -2.61
N ALA A 461 -0.51 13.45 -2.35
CA ALA A 461 0.02 14.71 -2.89
C ALA A 461 1.46 14.95 -2.40
N LEU A 462 1.71 14.72 -1.10
CA LEU A 462 3.03 14.84 -0.50
C LEU A 462 4.02 13.83 -1.10
N ALA A 463 3.61 12.57 -1.29
CA ALA A 463 4.46 11.55 -1.90
C ALA A 463 4.90 11.91 -3.32
N VAL A 464 3.96 12.37 -4.15
CA VAL A 464 4.26 12.78 -5.52
C VAL A 464 5.17 14.01 -5.50
N PHE A 465 4.89 14.99 -4.63
CA PHE A 465 5.76 16.15 -4.39
C PHE A 465 7.20 15.75 -4.01
N THR A 466 7.39 14.78 -3.11
CA THR A 466 8.74 14.36 -2.70
C THR A 466 9.52 13.65 -3.80
N MET A 467 8.83 13.10 -4.81
CA MET A 467 9.46 12.46 -5.96
C MET A 467 9.64 13.42 -7.14
N PHE A 468 9.20 14.68 -7.04
CA PHE A 468 9.32 15.63 -8.15
C PHE A 468 10.78 15.83 -8.63
N PRO A 469 11.81 15.94 -7.76
CA PRO A 469 13.19 16.04 -8.22
C PRO A 469 13.62 14.88 -9.13
N LEU A 470 13.23 13.65 -8.79
CA LEU A 470 13.47 12.45 -9.60
C LEU A 470 12.74 12.55 -10.95
N LEU A 471 11.43 12.79 -10.91
CA LEU A 471 10.59 12.87 -12.11
C LEU A 471 11.02 14.00 -13.04
N ARG A 472 11.57 15.09 -12.49
CA ARG A 472 12.15 16.19 -13.27
C ARG A 472 13.37 15.75 -14.07
N ARG A 473 14.22 14.87 -13.52
CA ARG A 473 15.41 14.34 -14.21
C ARG A 473 15.02 13.44 -15.39
N ASP A 474 13.91 12.72 -15.27
CA ASP A 474 13.42 11.81 -16.33
C ASP A 474 12.54 12.49 -17.39
N GLY A 475 12.41 13.82 -17.35
CA GLY A 475 11.55 14.55 -18.29
C GLY A 475 10.04 14.39 -18.04
N LEU A 476 9.64 13.98 -16.84
CA LEU A 476 8.25 13.68 -16.47
C LEU A 476 7.51 14.86 -15.80
N ARG A 477 7.94 16.10 -16.02
CA ARG A 477 7.32 17.29 -15.40
C ARG A 477 5.85 17.47 -15.80
N THR A 478 5.56 17.35 -17.10
CA THR A 478 4.19 17.48 -17.63
C THR A 478 3.24 16.40 -17.09
N PRO A 479 3.55 15.09 -17.21
CA PRO A 479 2.68 14.06 -16.65
C PRO A 479 2.57 14.18 -15.12
N TYR A 480 3.63 14.60 -14.42
CA TYR A 480 3.56 14.92 -12.99
C TYR A 480 2.49 15.98 -12.70
N THR A 481 2.54 17.13 -13.36
CA THR A 481 1.61 18.23 -13.11
C THR A 481 0.18 17.83 -13.45
N VAL A 482 -0.03 17.24 -14.64
CA VAL A 482 -1.37 16.87 -15.11
C VAL A 482 -2.01 15.81 -14.21
N LEU A 483 -1.31 14.72 -13.89
CA LEU A 483 -1.89 13.64 -13.09
C LEU A 483 -2.09 14.06 -11.64
N SER A 484 -1.16 14.82 -11.04
CA SER A 484 -1.29 15.28 -9.66
C SER A 484 -2.47 16.22 -9.49
N LEU A 485 -2.63 17.19 -10.40
CA LEU A 485 -3.75 18.11 -10.39
C LEU A 485 -5.07 17.38 -10.70
N LEU A 486 -5.11 16.53 -11.73
CA LEU A 486 -6.30 15.75 -12.07
C LEU A 486 -6.77 14.91 -10.88
N TRP A 487 -5.87 14.19 -10.21
CA TRP A 487 -6.22 13.36 -9.07
C TRP A 487 -6.67 14.21 -7.86
N ALA A 488 -6.03 15.36 -7.61
CA ALA A 488 -6.47 16.31 -6.60
C ALA A 488 -7.89 16.81 -6.88
N TRP A 489 -8.19 17.20 -8.12
CA TRP A 489 -9.54 17.61 -8.54
C TRP A 489 -10.55 16.48 -8.39
N LEU A 490 -10.22 15.26 -8.83
CA LEU A 490 -11.08 14.10 -8.72
C LEU A 490 -11.49 13.82 -7.27
N LEU A 491 -10.58 13.94 -6.31
CA LEU A 491 -10.87 13.67 -4.88
C LEU A 491 -11.37 14.87 -4.08
N GLY A 492 -11.42 16.07 -4.65
CA GLY A 492 -11.87 17.27 -3.95
C GLY A 492 -10.79 17.96 -3.10
N LEU A 493 -9.53 17.86 -3.53
CA LEU A 493 -8.34 18.32 -2.81
C LEU A 493 -7.74 19.60 -3.42
N PRO A 494 -7.05 20.43 -2.60
CA PRO A 494 -6.34 21.60 -3.09
C PRO A 494 -5.24 21.23 -4.10
N PRO A 495 -4.90 22.13 -5.05
CA PRO A 495 -5.44 23.49 -5.19
C PRO A 495 -6.73 23.58 -6.03
N LEU A 496 -7.18 22.50 -6.67
CA LEU A 496 -8.29 22.55 -7.63
C LEU A 496 -9.68 22.43 -7.01
N SER A 497 -9.78 21.94 -5.78
CA SER A 497 -11.04 21.88 -5.03
C SER A 497 -10.77 21.96 -3.53
N ALA A 498 -11.75 22.42 -2.77
CA ALA A 498 -11.68 22.47 -1.30
C ALA A 498 -12.79 21.63 -0.64
N SER A 499 -13.49 20.77 -1.38
CA SER A 499 -14.67 20.06 -0.88
C SER A 499 -14.37 19.06 0.25
N CYS A 500 -13.12 18.60 0.38
CA CYS A 500 -12.68 17.82 1.55
C CYS A 500 -12.58 18.66 2.84
N TYR A 501 -12.41 19.98 2.73
CA TYR A 501 -12.04 20.86 3.84
C TYR A 501 -13.13 21.87 4.19
N TYR A 502 -14.01 22.18 3.23
CA TYR A 502 -15.04 23.19 3.36
C TYR A 502 -16.35 22.68 2.78
N ASP A 503 -17.45 23.00 3.47
CA ASP A 503 -18.81 22.74 3.04
C ASP A 503 -19.57 24.08 3.01
N PRO A 504 -20.08 24.52 1.84
CA PRO A 504 -20.86 25.76 1.74
C PRO A 504 -22.09 25.78 2.64
N ASP A 505 -22.73 24.62 2.83
CA ASP A 505 -23.97 24.51 3.62
C ASP A 505 -23.70 24.52 5.14
N LEU A 506 -22.45 24.31 5.52
CA LEU A 506 -22.00 24.09 6.88
C LEU A 506 -20.70 24.88 7.14
N PRO A 507 -20.78 26.22 7.26
CA PRO A 507 -19.60 27.05 7.43
C PRO A 507 -18.83 26.72 8.73
N ASN A 508 -17.50 26.91 8.67
CA ASN A 508 -16.58 26.68 9.77
C ASN A 508 -16.70 27.80 10.81
N VAL A 509 -17.72 27.74 11.68
CA VAL A 509 -17.91 28.69 12.78
C VAL A 509 -17.28 28.15 14.07
N PRO A 510 -16.44 28.91 14.79
CA PRO A 510 -15.90 28.49 16.09
C PRO A 510 -17.01 28.12 17.07
N GLY A 511 -16.85 27.02 17.81
CA GLY A 511 -17.83 26.55 18.80
C GLY A 511 -18.99 25.70 18.25
N ARG A 512 -19.10 25.53 16.92
CA ARG A 512 -20.08 24.60 16.33
C ARG A 512 -19.70 23.14 16.64
N PRO A 513 -20.66 22.27 17.01
CA PRO A 513 -20.42 20.83 17.10
C PRO A 513 -19.93 20.26 15.76
N LEU A 514 -18.80 19.56 15.79
CA LEU A 514 -18.23 18.89 14.61
C LEU A 514 -19.11 17.72 14.19
N ALA A 515 -19.39 17.60 12.89
CA ALA A 515 -20.00 16.39 12.36
C ALA A 515 -19.00 15.21 12.48
N PRO A 516 -19.48 13.95 12.59
CA PRO A 516 -18.61 12.78 12.84
C PRO A 516 -17.52 12.53 11.79
N ASP A 517 -17.66 13.11 10.59
CA ASP A 517 -16.79 12.95 9.43
C ASP A 517 -16.03 14.24 9.07
N GLU A 518 -16.25 15.33 9.81
CA GLU A 518 -15.64 16.63 9.57
C GLU A 518 -14.22 16.70 10.15
N LEU A 519 -13.27 17.25 9.38
CA LEU A 519 -11.92 17.46 9.88
C LEU A 519 -11.90 18.50 11.01
N ARG A 520 -11.08 18.23 12.02
CA ARG A 520 -10.78 19.21 13.06
C ARG A 520 -10.03 20.40 12.46
N THR A 521 -10.30 21.60 12.99
CA THR A 521 -9.67 22.86 12.54
C THR A 521 -8.14 22.80 12.48
N PRO A 522 -7.42 22.23 13.48
CA PRO A 522 -5.97 22.11 13.41
C PRO A 522 -5.49 21.27 12.22
N THR A 523 -6.20 20.19 11.88
CA THR A 523 -5.88 19.35 10.71
C THR A 523 -6.10 20.11 9.41
N LYS A 524 -7.19 20.89 9.31
CA LYS A 524 -7.45 21.75 8.14
C LYS A 524 -6.31 22.75 7.94
N ILE A 525 -5.93 23.49 9.00
CA ILE A 525 -4.82 24.47 8.96
C ILE A 525 -3.52 23.79 8.56
N PHE A 526 -3.21 22.65 9.15
CA PHE A 526 -2.00 21.89 8.87
C PHE A 526 -1.91 21.46 7.40
N HIS A 527 -2.95 20.85 6.83
CA HIS A 527 -2.94 20.46 5.42
C HIS A 527 -2.81 21.67 4.49
N TRP A 528 -3.55 22.76 4.75
CA TRP A 528 -3.44 23.98 3.95
C TRP A 528 -2.06 24.60 4.00
N TRP A 529 -1.42 24.62 5.18
CA TRP A 529 -0.04 25.08 5.32
C TRP A 529 0.91 24.24 4.46
N PHE A 530 0.81 22.91 4.49
CA PHE A 530 1.62 22.06 3.64
C PHE A 530 1.35 22.27 2.15
N TYR A 531 0.08 22.40 1.72
CA TYR A 531 -0.24 22.68 0.32
C TYR A 531 0.36 24.01 -0.15
N ALA A 532 0.30 25.04 0.69
CA ALA A 532 0.94 26.33 0.41
C ALA A 532 2.46 26.20 0.32
N VAL A 533 3.10 25.49 1.25
CA VAL A 533 4.55 25.22 1.22
C VAL A 533 4.96 24.45 -0.03
N MET A 534 4.22 23.40 -0.41
CA MET A 534 4.49 22.65 -1.63
C MET A 534 4.33 23.52 -2.88
N GLY A 535 3.27 24.33 -2.96
CA GLY A 535 3.06 25.27 -4.07
C GLY A 535 4.18 26.30 -4.17
N PHE A 536 4.55 26.92 -3.04
CA PHE A 536 5.64 27.89 -2.98
C PHE A 536 6.99 27.27 -3.32
N TRP A 537 7.26 26.04 -2.86
CA TRP A 537 8.47 25.30 -3.23
C TRP A 537 8.57 25.09 -4.74
N HIS A 538 7.47 24.77 -5.43
CA HIS A 538 7.49 24.65 -6.90
C HIS A 538 7.80 25.98 -7.59
N LEU A 539 7.30 27.10 -7.07
CA LEU A 539 7.65 28.43 -7.59
C LEU A 539 9.14 28.69 -7.43
N LEU A 540 9.70 28.42 -6.24
CA LEU A 540 11.14 28.56 -6.01
C LEU A 540 11.95 27.62 -6.91
N ALA A 541 11.59 26.35 -7.01
CA ALA A 541 12.30 25.38 -7.84
C ALA A 541 12.23 25.67 -9.35
N ALA A 542 11.26 26.49 -9.78
CA ALA A 542 11.08 26.91 -11.17
C ALA A 542 11.81 28.22 -11.49
N PHE A 543 11.81 29.19 -10.57
CA PHE A 543 12.25 30.57 -10.84
C PHE A 543 13.47 31.03 -10.04
N ALA A 544 13.80 30.36 -8.93
CA ALA A 544 14.93 30.72 -8.09
C ALA A 544 16.10 29.75 -8.28
N GLU A 545 17.24 30.28 -8.69
CA GLU A 545 18.48 29.49 -8.75
C GLU A 545 18.97 29.16 -7.34
N PRO A 546 19.39 27.91 -7.09
CA PRO A 546 20.01 27.57 -5.82
C PRO A 546 21.33 28.35 -5.65
N PRO A 547 21.69 28.80 -4.44
CA PRO A 547 22.98 29.44 -4.20
C PRO A 547 24.14 28.55 -4.64
N GLU A 548 25.21 29.12 -5.20
CA GLU A 548 26.39 28.37 -5.68
C GLU A 548 27.01 27.47 -4.61
N THR A 549 26.96 27.91 -3.34
CA THR A 549 27.46 27.14 -2.19
C THR A 549 26.59 25.92 -1.84
N LYS A 550 25.36 25.83 -2.35
CA LYS A 550 24.36 24.80 -2.04
C LYS A 550 23.53 24.42 -3.28
N PRO A 551 24.12 23.73 -4.27
CA PRO A 551 23.44 23.41 -5.54
C PRO A 551 22.20 22.52 -5.36
N ASP A 552 22.19 21.67 -4.34
CA ASP A 552 21.08 20.75 -4.04
C ASP A 552 20.03 21.32 -3.07
N LEU A 553 20.07 22.61 -2.75
CA LEU A 553 19.25 23.22 -1.69
C LEU A 553 17.76 22.87 -1.83
N TRP A 554 17.19 23.04 -3.03
CA TRP A 554 15.77 22.77 -3.25
C TRP A 554 15.41 21.30 -3.06
N VAL A 555 16.29 20.38 -3.46
CA VAL A 555 16.09 18.93 -3.29
C VAL A 555 16.10 18.57 -1.80
N VAL A 556 17.03 19.15 -1.03
CA VAL A 556 17.11 18.91 0.43
C VAL A 556 15.90 19.50 1.15
N VAL A 557 15.46 20.71 0.81
CA VAL A 557 14.26 21.32 1.40
C VAL A 557 13.02 20.47 1.12
N ASN A 558 12.88 19.96 -0.10
CA ASN A 558 11.80 19.04 -0.48
C ASN A 558 11.81 17.78 0.40
N ALA A 559 12.97 17.15 0.59
CA ALA A 559 13.13 15.99 1.45
C ALA A 559 12.79 16.27 2.92
N CYS A 560 13.23 17.40 3.47
CA CYS A 560 12.93 17.78 4.86
C CYS A 560 11.42 18.04 5.09
N VAL A 561 10.78 18.78 4.18
CA VAL A 561 9.32 19.01 4.20
C VAL A 561 8.58 17.68 4.09
N GLY A 562 9.01 16.82 3.17
CA GLY A 562 8.49 15.47 3.00
C GLY A 562 8.56 14.64 4.29
N CYS A 563 9.74 14.56 4.91
CA CYS A 563 9.95 13.81 6.14
C CYS A 563 9.02 14.26 7.26
N ALA A 564 8.84 15.58 7.45
CA ALA A 564 7.95 16.12 8.46
C ALA A 564 6.48 15.71 8.21
N GLY A 565 6.01 15.83 6.96
CA GLY A 565 4.64 15.42 6.62
C GLY A 565 4.42 13.91 6.74
N PHE A 566 5.37 13.08 6.32
CA PHE A 566 5.28 11.62 6.46
C PHE A 566 5.32 11.16 7.92
N ALA A 567 6.07 11.82 8.80
CA ALA A 567 6.05 11.54 10.23
C ALA A 567 4.66 11.77 10.83
N VAL A 568 3.95 12.80 10.37
CA VAL A 568 2.56 13.05 10.79
C VAL A 568 1.60 12.01 10.21
N CYS A 569 1.75 11.63 8.93
CA CYS A 569 0.97 10.54 8.34
C CYS A 569 1.18 9.21 9.08
N TYR A 570 2.43 8.89 9.46
CA TYR A 570 2.76 7.74 10.30
C TYR A 570 2.02 7.79 11.65
N GLY A 571 2.06 8.94 12.32
CA GLY A 571 1.35 9.17 13.58
C GLY A 571 -0.16 8.97 13.44
N TRP A 572 -0.76 9.52 12.39
CA TRP A 572 -2.18 9.36 12.11
C TRP A 572 -2.56 7.89 11.83
N CYS A 573 -1.80 7.18 10.99
CA CYS A 573 -2.03 5.75 10.71
C CYS A 573 -1.94 4.89 11.97
N THR A 574 -0.93 5.14 12.81
CA THR A 574 -0.71 4.41 14.06
C THR A 574 -1.81 4.71 15.07
N TRP A 575 -2.23 5.97 15.17
CA TRP A 575 -3.34 6.38 16.03
C TRP A 575 -4.66 5.76 15.60
N LYS A 576 -4.99 5.80 14.31
CA LYS A 576 -6.19 5.14 13.76
C LYS A 576 -6.15 3.62 13.97
N LEU A 577 -4.98 2.98 13.84
CA LEU A 577 -4.84 1.56 14.15
C LEU A 577 -5.22 1.25 15.60
N VAL A 578 -4.75 2.05 16.56
CA VAL A 578 -5.06 1.87 17.98
C VAL A 578 -6.54 2.14 18.24
N LEU A 579 -7.10 3.22 17.70
CA LEU A 579 -8.53 3.53 17.85
C LEU A 579 -9.43 2.43 17.27
N GLU A 580 -9.22 2.02 16.02
CA GLU A 580 -10.08 1.03 15.35
C GLU A 580 -9.92 -0.38 15.94
N SER A 581 -8.85 -0.62 16.72
CA SER A 581 -8.67 -1.89 17.43
C SER A 581 -9.73 -2.09 18.52
N GLY A 582 -10.19 -1.01 19.14
CA GLY A 582 -11.08 -1.04 20.29
C GLY A 582 -10.37 -1.26 21.64
N LEU A 583 -9.03 -1.20 21.67
CA LEU A 583 -8.24 -1.33 22.91
C LEU A 583 -8.45 -0.15 23.88
N LEU A 584 -8.96 0.97 23.39
CA LEU A 584 -9.24 2.18 24.19
C LEU A 584 -10.74 2.40 24.42
N ASP A 585 -11.61 1.52 23.95
CA ASP A 585 -13.07 1.73 24.02
C ASP A 585 -13.53 1.85 25.48
N GLU A 586 -13.06 0.97 26.37
CA GLU A 586 -13.35 1.01 27.81
C GLU A 586 -12.86 2.30 28.48
N TYR A 587 -11.70 2.83 28.06
CA TYR A 587 -11.16 4.08 28.60
C TYR A 587 -12.01 5.29 28.19
N PHE A 588 -12.47 5.33 26.94
CA PHE A 588 -13.33 6.41 26.45
C PHE A 588 -14.73 6.33 27.09
N GLU A 589 -15.32 5.14 27.19
CA GLU A 589 -16.60 4.96 27.88
C GLU A 589 -16.53 5.39 29.36
N TYR A 590 -15.44 5.07 30.06
CA TYR A 590 -15.22 5.52 31.43
C TYR A 590 -15.09 7.04 31.52
N THR A 591 -14.32 7.65 30.61
CA THR A 591 -14.09 9.10 30.58
C THR A 591 -15.36 9.87 30.26
N GLU A 592 -16.16 9.38 29.32
CA GLU A 592 -17.43 9.98 28.92
C GLU A 592 -18.42 9.95 30.10
N LYS A 593 -18.56 8.81 30.78
CA LYS A 593 -19.37 8.71 32.01
C LYS A 593 -18.86 9.61 33.14
N TYR A 594 -17.55 9.76 33.31
CA TYR A 594 -16.97 10.64 34.32
C TYR A 594 -17.24 12.12 34.02
N LEU A 595 -17.13 12.53 32.76
CA LEU A 595 -17.45 13.89 32.32
C LEU A 595 -18.95 14.19 32.41
N GLU A 596 -19.81 13.23 32.06
CA GLU A 596 -21.25 13.33 32.27
C GLU A 596 -21.59 13.44 33.77
N GLY A 597 -20.91 12.69 34.64
CA GLY A 597 -21.06 12.78 36.10
C GLY A 597 -20.60 14.12 36.69
N LEU A 598 -19.56 14.74 36.13
CA LEU A 598 -19.09 16.08 36.53
C LEU A 598 -20.00 17.20 36.03
N MET A 599 -20.58 17.07 34.84
CA MET A 599 -21.51 18.07 34.28
C MET A 599 -22.96 17.89 34.78
N GLY A 600 -23.32 16.71 35.26
CA GLY A 600 -24.62 16.42 35.89
C GLY A 600 -24.70 16.77 37.39
N GLY A 601 -23.59 17.24 37.99
CA GLY A 601 -23.48 17.49 39.43
C GLY A 601 -24.03 18.83 39.94
N ASP A 602 -24.39 19.76 39.06
CA ASP A 602 -24.81 21.14 39.45
C ASP A 602 -26.32 21.43 39.19
N GLY A 603 -27.15 20.41 39.01
CA GLY A 603 -28.56 20.58 38.61
C GLY A 603 -29.65 20.32 39.66
N ASP A 604 -29.48 19.34 40.55
CA ASP A 604 -30.62 18.81 41.34
C ASP A 604 -30.40 18.89 42.86
N ALA A 605 -30.21 20.10 43.36
CA ALA A 605 -30.26 20.40 44.79
C ALA A 605 -31.30 21.48 45.11
N ALA A 606 -32.52 21.34 44.60
CA ALA A 606 -33.68 22.11 45.08
C ALA A 606 -35.03 21.51 44.60
N ASP A 607 -35.41 20.33 45.08
CA ASP A 607 -36.79 20.13 45.55
C ASP A 607 -36.88 18.89 46.44
N GLY A 608 -37.12 19.12 47.72
CA GLY A 608 -37.47 18.07 48.65
C GLY A 608 -38.97 17.90 48.66
N LYS A 609 -39.47 16.68 48.41
CA LYS A 609 -40.67 16.14 49.05
C LYS A 609 -40.83 14.64 48.78
N ASP A 610 -40.77 13.90 49.88
CA ASP A 610 -41.63 12.78 50.26
C ASP A 610 -41.93 11.69 49.22
N ASN A 611 -41.33 10.50 49.40
CA ASN A 611 -42.12 9.32 49.75
C ASN A 611 -41.24 8.12 50.12
N GLU A 612 -41.58 7.53 51.27
CA GLU A 612 -41.21 6.19 51.70
C GLU A 612 -41.63 5.13 50.66
N ASN A 613 -40.74 4.18 50.33
CA ASN A 613 -40.93 2.76 50.67
C ASN A 613 -39.99 1.82 49.92
N ASP A 614 -39.63 0.78 50.66
CA ASP A 614 -39.23 -0.57 50.28
C ASP A 614 -37.81 -0.85 49.77
N ASP A 615 -37.06 -1.45 50.70
CA ASP A 615 -35.97 -2.39 50.52
C ASP A 615 -36.27 -3.44 49.44
N THR A 616 -35.33 -3.65 48.51
CA THR A 616 -34.79 -5.00 48.28
C THR A 616 -33.47 -4.95 47.51
N ILE A 617 -32.40 -5.21 48.24
CA ILE A 617 -31.08 -5.56 47.72
C ILE A 617 -31.15 -7.00 47.18
N VAL A 618 -30.88 -7.21 45.89
CA VAL A 618 -30.47 -8.54 45.39
C VAL A 618 -29.15 -8.41 44.65
N VAL A 619 -28.10 -8.82 45.36
CA VAL A 619 -26.77 -9.12 44.85
C VAL A 619 -26.85 -10.35 43.94
N GLN A 620 -26.32 -10.25 42.72
CA GLN A 620 -25.87 -11.42 41.97
C GLN A 620 -24.47 -11.19 41.40
N SER A 621 -23.54 -12.01 41.88
CA SER A 621 -22.25 -12.32 41.24
C SER A 621 -22.19 -13.87 41.06
N PRO A 622 -21.13 -14.46 40.48
CA PRO A 622 -21.24 -15.09 39.16
C PRO A 622 -20.95 -16.60 39.19
N GLY A 623 -21.36 -17.30 38.13
CA GLY A 623 -20.77 -18.59 37.75
C GLY A 623 -21.51 -19.84 38.24
N GLY A 624 -21.82 -20.72 37.28
CA GLY A 624 -22.41 -22.03 37.55
C GLY A 624 -22.74 -22.78 36.26
N GLU A 625 -21.74 -23.46 35.71
CA GLU A 625 -21.86 -24.37 34.58
C GLU A 625 -22.48 -25.71 35.04
N LYS A 626 -23.52 -26.22 34.35
CA LYS A 626 -23.59 -27.60 33.77
C LYS A 626 -25.02 -28.08 33.42
N ALA A 627 -25.02 -28.86 32.33
CA ALA A 627 -25.87 -30.03 32.04
C ALA A 627 -27.22 -29.86 31.30
N VAL A 628 -27.15 -30.05 29.98
CA VAL A 628 -27.80 -31.12 29.20
C VAL A 628 -29.18 -31.61 29.69
N ALA A 629 -30.23 -31.32 28.91
CA ALA A 629 -31.41 -32.17 28.80
C ALA A 629 -31.89 -32.26 27.34
N LYS A 630 -32.01 -33.50 26.87
CA LYS A 630 -32.30 -33.95 25.51
C LYS A 630 -33.82 -34.12 25.37
N GLY A 631 -34.51 -33.24 24.65
CA GLY A 631 -35.94 -33.34 24.37
C GLY A 631 -36.22 -33.84 22.95
N ARG A 632 -36.60 -35.11 22.81
CA ARG A 632 -37.12 -35.72 21.57
C ARG A 632 -38.49 -35.14 21.23
N GLY A 633 -38.67 -34.69 19.98
CA GLY A 633 -39.98 -34.45 19.36
C GLY A 633 -39.99 -34.97 17.93
N LYS A 634 -40.54 -36.18 17.73
CA LYS A 634 -40.85 -36.76 16.41
C LYS A 634 -42.10 -36.07 15.84
N GLY A 635 -42.11 -35.84 14.53
CA GLY A 635 -43.34 -35.55 13.78
C GLY A 635 -43.05 -35.18 12.33
N GLY A 636 -42.96 -36.17 11.44
CA GLY A 636 -42.75 -35.95 10.01
C GLY A 636 -44.04 -35.78 9.22
N LYS A 637 -43.96 -35.17 8.03
CA LYS A 637 -44.49 -35.72 6.76
C LYS A 637 -44.21 -34.78 5.56
N LYS A 638 -43.39 -35.31 4.65
CA LYS A 638 -43.47 -35.36 3.17
C LYS A 638 -44.41 -34.41 2.39
N ARG A 639 -43.84 -34.01 1.23
CA ARG A 639 -44.42 -33.64 -0.09
C ARG A 639 -45.08 -32.25 -0.14
N ARG A 640 -44.79 -31.38 -1.11
CA ARG A 640 -44.45 -31.56 -2.53
C ARG A 640 -43.38 -30.57 -2.98
#